data_AF-A0A7K0WNM7-F1
#
_entry.id   AF-A0A7K0WNM7-F1
#
_cell.length_a   1.000
_cell.length_b   1.000
_cell.length_c   1.000
_cell.angle_alpha   90.00
_cell.angle_beta   90.00
_cell.angle_gamma   90.00
#
_symmetry.space_group_name_H-M   'P 1'
#
loop_
_entity.id
_entity.type
_entity.pdbx_description
1 polymer ?
#
loop_
_entity_poly.entity_id
_entity_poly.type
_entity_poly.pdbx_seq_one_letter_code
_entity_poly.pdbx_strand_id
1 'polypeptide(L)'
;MVTSKHSYTPKRYLTLWLYALHMTNPYRLPTSVTPHRYELEIWPDLFGTTFEGSVAIEVVMTEALSEIVLHAVDLDIQRAWVVLDHDETNNRVPATAVLDPELERVTLSLAETLPAGAATLHLRFTGTFNEQLVGLYQSRFSIDEDDGSSTEHTLAVTQFESTHARRCFPCFDEPAFKATFAITLTVPQDLLAVSNSAEVLREELDGGLARITFADTMVMSTYLVAFVIGPLQATPTRMVEGMNGPIPLRVIYPPGSDHLCEFALEVAEAGLKFFENYYGIPYPGDKVDLVAVPDFAFGAMENLGCITFREVLLLVDPNEATQPELHNVCDVINHELAHMWFGDLVTMEWWNGIWLNEAFATFMEVSATDAFRPDWKVWTSFGLARAAAFDTDALHSTRPIEFEVVSPAEAEAMFDILTYQKGASVVRMLEQYLGSEVFRTGITGYLEQHAYGMTETADLWDALEAASGEPVRRIMESWIFRGGHPLVTVENTATGLRLSQERFSYQADSLESSSSAESSSAEAEPWPTPMVISTKTAADGATTEHRLLLEHAVELDLGGPAAVVQANPGGNGFFRVNLSESLRTSLATDPTATSIEFFVLLDDTWAGFLANRVSAEELEGLLRVLCISESDPAVWRRISSVLSELHRLGGEGRATHNRELIQELCDQSLKRVESFLGTPQQDKDEDHGRAEELRGVLFSLLGGLGEDEELRLSARQLWQLDSIDASLRSAAIEVLAMSATAQEHAQLTQAWRDSTTPQDELRFLSALIDTNDPELFAQVLDLARTEVRTQNAPYLLRRAISHRHLGEQGWEFVRSHFLELTERFPSSSLPRMLEGIRSITSRSQAQQVAQFLDDNSIPSGELVLKQHRERMWVNVEAAERVRS
;
A
#
# COMPACT_ATOMS: atom_id res chain seq x y z
N MET A 1 10.72 72.23 -18.86
CA MET A 1 12.16 71.89 -18.78
C MET A 1 12.37 71.02 -17.55
N VAL A 2 12.80 69.78 -17.79
CA VAL A 2 13.53 68.83 -16.93
C VAL A 2 13.13 68.75 -15.45
N THR A 3 12.59 67.59 -15.04
CA THR A 3 13.04 66.87 -13.82
C THR A 3 12.77 65.36 -13.94
N SER A 4 13.68 64.59 -13.36
CA SER A 4 14.08 63.22 -13.65
C SER A 4 13.13 62.10 -13.19
N LYS A 5 13.06 61.03 -14.01
CA LYS A 5 12.62 59.67 -13.65
C LYS A 5 13.63 59.00 -12.72
N HIS A 6 13.18 58.45 -11.59
CA HIS A 6 13.74 57.24 -10.96
C HIS A 6 12.56 56.43 -10.42
N SER A 7 12.18 55.35 -11.10
CA SER A 7 11.24 54.35 -10.60
C SER A 7 12.05 53.15 -10.10
N TYR A 8 12.11 52.98 -8.78
CA TYR A 8 12.54 51.75 -8.14
C TYR A 8 11.44 50.70 -8.30
N THR A 9 11.77 49.56 -8.92
CA THR A 9 10.91 48.36 -8.96
C THR A 9 11.46 47.32 -7.98
N PRO A 10 10.72 46.93 -6.91
CA PRO A 10 11.13 45.88 -5.97
C PRO A 10 10.90 44.46 -6.47
N LYS A 11 10.41 44.26 -7.71
CA LYS A 11 10.04 42.93 -8.22
C LYS A 11 11.20 42.04 -8.70
N ARG A 12 12.41 42.57 -8.89
CA ARG A 12 13.56 41.77 -9.35
C ARG A 12 14.35 41.10 -8.23
N TYR A 13 14.26 41.59 -7.00
CA TYR A 13 14.98 40.98 -5.87
C TYR A 13 14.25 39.78 -5.27
N LEU A 14 12.91 39.75 -5.32
CA LEU A 14 12.14 38.60 -4.81
C LEU A 14 12.29 37.37 -5.71
N THR A 15 12.34 37.53 -7.04
CA THR A 15 12.54 36.43 -7.99
C THR A 15 13.97 35.89 -7.96
N LEU A 16 14.97 36.73 -7.70
CA LEU A 16 16.36 36.31 -7.49
C LEU A 16 16.60 35.71 -6.10
N TRP A 17 15.82 36.09 -5.08
CA TRP A 17 15.84 35.44 -3.77
C TRP A 17 15.14 34.08 -3.78
N LEU A 18 14.02 33.95 -4.50
CA LEU A 18 13.35 32.67 -4.73
C LEU A 18 14.20 31.72 -5.60
N TYR A 19 14.91 32.24 -6.61
CA TYR A 19 15.90 31.47 -7.37
C TYR A 19 17.13 31.06 -6.54
N ALA A 20 17.53 31.87 -5.55
CA ALA A 20 18.67 31.58 -4.68
C ALA A 20 18.32 30.63 -3.52
N LEU A 21 17.03 30.49 -3.16
CA LEU A 21 16.55 29.45 -2.24
C LEU A 21 16.30 28.09 -2.93
N HIS A 22 16.04 28.08 -4.25
CA HIS A 22 16.01 26.85 -5.06
C HIS A 22 17.42 26.27 -5.36
N MET A 23 18.49 26.92 -4.88
CA MET A 23 19.84 26.36 -4.82
C MET A 23 20.15 26.13 -3.33
N THR A 24 20.18 24.92 -2.78
CA THR A 24 20.43 23.60 -3.33
C THR A 24 19.80 22.61 -2.34
N ASN A 25 18.89 21.73 -2.75
CA ASN A 25 18.56 20.58 -1.91
C ASN A 25 19.88 19.83 -1.65
N PRO A 26 20.38 19.79 -0.39
CA PRO A 26 21.72 19.26 -0.10
C PRO A 26 21.81 17.75 -0.34
N TYR A 27 20.68 17.05 -0.38
CA TYR A 27 20.59 15.62 -0.68
C TYR A 27 20.68 15.32 -2.19
N ARG A 28 20.43 16.31 -3.07
CA ARG A 28 20.52 16.09 -4.52
C ARG A 28 21.97 16.07 -4.99
N LEU A 29 22.29 15.15 -5.89
CA LEU A 29 23.58 15.06 -6.54
C LEU A 29 23.75 16.19 -7.57
N PRO A 30 25.00 16.63 -7.83
CA PRO A 30 25.29 17.50 -8.96
C PRO A 30 24.94 16.84 -10.30
N THR A 31 24.38 17.60 -11.23
CA THR A 31 24.05 17.13 -12.60
C THR A 31 25.24 17.19 -13.57
N SER A 32 26.45 17.46 -13.07
CA SER A 32 27.65 17.56 -13.89
C SER A 32 28.15 16.20 -14.40
N VAL A 33 27.70 15.09 -13.79
CA VAL A 33 28.02 13.71 -14.15
C VAL A 33 26.73 12.92 -14.31
N THR A 34 26.57 12.21 -15.43
CA THR A 34 25.40 11.38 -15.70
C THR A 34 25.84 9.95 -16.02
N PRO A 35 25.33 8.92 -15.31
CA PRO A 35 25.63 7.52 -15.61
C PRO A 35 24.83 7.00 -16.80
N HIS A 36 25.37 5.99 -17.49
CA HIS A 36 24.69 5.29 -18.59
C HIS A 36 24.76 3.77 -18.47
N ARG A 37 25.82 3.23 -17.85
CA ARG A 37 25.99 1.80 -17.65
C ARG A 37 26.69 1.51 -16.32
N TYR A 38 26.24 0.48 -15.63
CA TYR A 38 26.89 -0.11 -14.47
C TYR A 38 27.31 -1.55 -14.78
N GLU A 39 28.58 -1.88 -14.54
CA GLU A 39 29.07 -3.25 -14.46
C GLU A 39 29.28 -3.58 -12.99
N LEU A 40 28.37 -4.36 -12.42
CA LEU A 40 28.29 -4.63 -10.99
C LEU A 40 28.68 -6.09 -10.71
N GLU A 41 29.74 -6.29 -9.94
CA GLU A 41 30.16 -7.59 -9.41
C GLU A 41 29.98 -7.61 -7.89
N ILE A 42 29.26 -8.61 -7.37
CA ILE A 42 29.01 -8.79 -5.93
C ILE A 42 29.41 -10.19 -5.47
N TRP A 43 30.07 -10.26 -4.31
CA TRP A 43 30.52 -11.47 -3.62
C TRP A 43 29.95 -11.50 -2.19
N PRO A 44 28.72 -12.00 -1.99
CA PRO A 44 28.13 -12.09 -0.66
C PRO A 44 28.68 -13.28 0.12
N ASP A 45 29.11 -13.05 1.37
CA ASP A 45 29.43 -14.12 2.31
C ASP A 45 28.17 -14.49 3.11
N LEU A 46 27.35 -15.39 2.56
CA LEU A 46 26.09 -15.85 3.16
C LEU A 46 26.25 -16.46 4.57
N PHE A 47 27.44 -16.95 4.91
CA PHE A 47 27.73 -17.52 6.23
C PHE A 47 28.47 -16.54 7.15
N GLY A 48 28.88 -15.40 6.62
CA GLY A 48 29.48 -14.30 7.35
C GLY A 48 28.49 -13.15 7.55
N THR A 49 29.05 -11.97 7.83
CA THR A 49 28.28 -10.74 8.07
C THR A 49 28.50 -9.68 7.00
N THR A 50 29.30 -9.98 5.96
CA THR A 50 29.80 -8.99 5.00
C THR A 50 29.63 -9.44 3.56
N PHE A 51 29.75 -8.51 2.64
CA PHE A 51 29.89 -8.77 1.21
C PHE A 51 31.00 -7.89 0.61
N GLU A 52 31.67 -8.39 -0.41
CA GLU A 52 32.55 -7.55 -1.25
C GLU A 52 31.82 -7.16 -2.53
N GLY A 53 32.23 -6.04 -3.13
CA GLY A 53 31.73 -5.64 -4.43
C GLY A 53 32.72 -4.77 -5.21
N SER A 54 32.51 -4.75 -6.52
CA SER A 54 33.15 -3.79 -7.41
C SER A 54 32.16 -3.31 -8.44
N VAL A 55 32.26 -2.02 -8.76
CA VAL A 55 31.41 -1.39 -9.76
C VAL A 55 32.26 -0.59 -10.73
N ALA A 56 32.00 -0.76 -12.02
CA ALA A 56 32.44 0.16 -13.08
C ALA A 56 31.21 0.94 -13.57
N ILE A 57 31.29 2.27 -13.59
CA ILE A 57 30.18 3.14 -13.98
C ILE A 57 30.62 3.98 -15.18
N GLU A 58 30.04 3.72 -16.34
CA GLU A 58 30.20 4.57 -17.52
C GLU A 58 29.41 5.86 -17.32
N VAL A 59 30.08 6.99 -17.39
CA VAL A 59 29.52 8.32 -17.14
C VAL A 59 29.91 9.32 -18.22
N VAL A 60 29.09 10.36 -18.37
CA VAL A 60 29.45 11.56 -19.14
C VAL A 60 29.61 12.74 -18.18
N MET A 61 30.79 13.35 -18.20
CA MET A 61 31.09 14.60 -17.48
C MET A 61 30.83 15.78 -18.41
N THR A 62 29.97 16.72 -18.00
CA THR A 62 29.58 17.88 -18.81
C THR A 62 30.57 19.05 -18.70
N GLU A 63 31.41 19.05 -17.67
CA GLU A 63 32.44 20.05 -17.40
C GLU A 63 33.73 19.41 -16.86
N ALA A 64 34.78 20.22 -16.69
CA ALA A 64 36.02 19.74 -16.09
C ALA A 64 35.88 19.61 -14.57
N LEU A 65 36.24 18.46 -14.01
CA LEU A 65 35.97 18.10 -12.62
C LEU A 65 37.25 17.69 -11.88
N SER A 66 37.38 18.12 -10.63
CA SER A 66 38.37 17.59 -9.67
C SER A 66 37.75 16.68 -8.62
N GLU A 67 36.42 16.64 -8.56
CA GLU A 67 35.65 15.85 -7.61
C GLU A 67 34.39 15.31 -8.30
N ILE A 68 34.00 14.10 -7.94
CA ILE A 68 32.75 13.47 -8.40
C ILE A 68 31.99 13.01 -7.16
N VAL A 69 30.70 13.34 -7.08
CA VAL A 69 29.84 13.03 -5.93
C VAL A 69 28.77 12.03 -6.36
N LEU A 70 28.59 10.98 -5.57
CA LEU A 70 27.56 9.94 -5.73
C LEU A 70 27.08 9.48 -4.35
N HIS A 71 26.12 8.55 -4.27
CA HIS A 71 25.59 8.01 -3.02
C HIS A 71 26.37 6.78 -2.54
N ALA A 72 26.57 6.67 -1.22
CA ALA A 72 27.07 5.47 -0.55
C ALA A 72 26.78 5.56 0.96
N VAL A 73 26.25 4.49 1.54
CA VAL A 73 25.93 4.39 2.99
C VAL A 73 26.35 3.01 3.48
N ASP A 74 26.97 2.94 4.67
CA ASP A 74 27.39 1.68 5.29
C ASP A 74 28.35 0.82 4.42
N LEU A 75 29.07 1.47 3.50
CA LEU A 75 30.09 0.87 2.65
C LEU A 75 31.49 1.39 2.99
N ASP A 76 32.47 0.50 2.99
CA ASP A 76 33.89 0.85 3.06
C ASP A 76 34.49 0.85 1.65
N ILE A 77 34.84 2.04 1.13
CA ILE A 77 35.41 2.22 -0.21
C ILE A 77 36.92 2.01 -0.18
N GLN A 78 37.35 0.81 -0.57
CA GLN A 78 38.74 0.38 -0.49
C GLN A 78 39.63 1.04 -1.57
N ARG A 79 39.10 1.20 -2.79
CA ARG A 79 39.81 1.82 -3.93
C ARG A 79 38.81 2.51 -4.86
N ALA A 80 39.22 3.65 -5.40
CA ALA A 80 38.52 4.32 -6.50
C ALA A 80 39.50 4.89 -7.53
N TRP A 81 39.16 4.84 -8.81
CA TRP A 81 39.90 5.52 -9.88
C TRP A 81 38.98 5.81 -11.07
N VAL A 82 39.41 6.72 -11.93
CA VAL A 82 38.69 7.11 -13.16
C VAL A 82 39.57 6.84 -14.37
N VAL A 83 38.95 6.36 -15.45
CA VAL A 83 39.57 6.19 -16.78
C VAL A 83 38.80 7.06 -17.77
N LEU A 84 39.50 7.82 -18.61
CA LEU A 84 38.88 8.56 -19.72
C LEU A 84 38.76 7.67 -20.96
N ASP A 85 37.59 7.58 -21.55
CA ASP A 85 37.33 6.64 -22.66
C ASP A 85 38.14 6.96 -23.93
N HIS A 86 38.51 8.22 -24.11
CA HIS A 86 39.32 8.69 -25.24
C HIS A 86 40.83 8.50 -25.01
N ASP A 87 41.26 8.04 -23.83
CA ASP A 87 42.66 7.77 -23.54
C ASP A 87 43.03 6.35 -23.94
N GLU A 88 43.64 6.21 -25.13
CA GLU A 88 44.15 4.93 -25.64
C GLU A 88 45.19 4.27 -24.73
N THR A 89 45.77 5.00 -23.77
CA THR A 89 46.73 4.46 -22.79
C THR A 89 46.06 3.84 -21.56
N ASN A 90 44.74 4.01 -21.41
CA ASN A 90 43.95 3.54 -20.27
C ASN A 90 44.56 3.99 -18.93
N ASN A 91 44.97 5.27 -18.86
CA ASN A 91 45.58 5.83 -17.67
C ASN A 91 44.54 5.87 -16.54
N ARG A 92 44.91 5.32 -15.38
CA ARG A 92 44.06 5.32 -14.19
C ARG A 92 44.37 6.55 -13.37
N VAL A 93 43.42 7.48 -13.28
CA VAL A 93 43.51 8.63 -12.39
C VAL A 93 42.98 8.22 -11.01
N PRO A 94 43.83 8.10 -9.98
CA PRO A 94 43.38 7.68 -8.66
C PRO A 94 42.42 8.68 -8.05
N ALA A 95 41.45 8.18 -7.28
CA ALA A 95 40.52 9.00 -6.52
C ALA A 95 40.52 8.59 -5.05
N THR A 96 40.43 9.57 -4.15
CA THR A 96 40.25 9.34 -2.71
C THR A 96 38.78 9.52 -2.36
N ALA A 97 38.17 8.50 -1.76
CA ALA A 97 36.77 8.53 -1.32
C ALA A 97 36.63 9.17 0.06
N VAL A 98 35.69 10.10 0.20
CA VAL A 98 35.31 10.73 1.46
C VAL A 98 33.81 10.58 1.66
N LEU A 99 33.41 9.84 2.69
CA LEU A 99 32.00 9.59 3.03
C LEU A 99 31.41 10.77 3.81
N ASP A 100 30.16 11.07 3.53
CA ASP A 100 29.31 12.05 4.20
C ASP A 100 28.04 11.32 4.69
N PRO A 101 28.04 10.79 5.93
CA PRO A 101 26.93 9.99 6.44
C PRO A 101 25.62 10.77 6.62
N GLU A 102 25.69 12.09 6.85
CA GLU A 102 24.49 12.91 7.07
C GLU A 102 23.69 13.11 5.78
N LEU A 103 24.39 13.24 4.66
CA LEU A 103 23.79 13.40 3.33
C LEU A 103 23.83 12.12 2.50
N GLU A 104 24.33 11.02 3.08
CA GLU A 104 24.39 9.69 2.46
C GLU A 104 25.22 9.62 1.15
N ARG A 105 26.30 10.41 1.09
CA ARG A 105 27.13 10.59 -0.12
C ARG A 105 28.56 10.11 0.06
N VAL A 106 29.22 9.88 -1.07
CA VAL A 106 30.67 9.77 -1.19
C VAL A 106 31.18 10.77 -2.22
N THR A 107 32.22 11.52 -1.85
CA THR A 107 32.97 12.39 -2.75
C THR A 107 34.26 11.69 -3.16
N LEU A 108 34.48 11.54 -4.46
CA LEU A 108 35.70 11.03 -5.06
C LEU A 108 36.60 12.22 -5.45
N SER A 109 37.58 12.55 -4.60
CA SER A 109 38.57 13.59 -4.90
C SER A 109 39.64 13.04 -5.85
N LEU A 110 39.69 13.58 -7.06
CA LEU A 110 40.57 13.12 -8.15
C LEU A 110 42.00 13.65 -7.96
N ALA A 111 43.00 12.82 -8.26
CA ALA A 111 44.41 13.21 -8.18
C ALA A 111 44.79 14.35 -9.14
N GLU A 112 44.02 14.53 -10.21
CA GLU A 112 44.13 15.65 -11.15
C GLU A 112 42.75 16.04 -11.69
N THR A 113 42.61 17.27 -12.19
CA THR A 113 41.36 17.72 -12.84
C THR A 113 41.19 17.03 -14.19
N LEU A 114 40.08 16.32 -14.36
CA LEU A 114 39.70 15.66 -15.61
C LEU A 114 38.89 16.61 -16.50
N PRO A 115 39.07 16.58 -17.82
CA PRO A 115 38.25 17.36 -18.75
C PRO A 115 36.84 16.77 -18.89
N ALA A 116 35.91 17.57 -19.42
CA ALA A 116 34.59 17.09 -19.84
C ALA A 116 34.71 15.96 -20.90
N GLY A 117 33.79 15.00 -20.87
CA GLY A 117 33.74 13.86 -21.79
C GLY A 117 33.29 12.56 -21.12
N ALA A 118 33.29 11.49 -21.90
CA ALA A 118 32.99 10.15 -21.41
C ALA A 118 34.16 9.57 -20.60
N ALA A 119 33.81 8.89 -19.51
CA ALA A 119 34.75 8.27 -18.59
C ALA A 119 34.10 7.06 -17.89
N THR A 120 34.93 6.19 -17.32
CA THR A 120 34.50 5.09 -16.45
C THR A 120 35.02 5.30 -15.03
N LEU A 121 34.10 5.33 -14.06
CA LEU A 121 34.42 5.32 -12.64
C LEU A 121 34.57 3.87 -12.17
N HIS A 122 35.64 3.54 -11.47
CA HIS A 122 35.82 2.21 -10.89
C HIS A 122 35.94 2.31 -9.38
N LEU A 123 35.13 1.53 -8.66
CA LEU A 123 35.18 1.43 -7.21
C LEU A 123 35.24 -0.03 -6.76
N ARG A 124 36.02 -0.30 -5.72
CA ARG A 124 35.98 -1.57 -4.96
C ARG A 124 35.63 -1.28 -3.52
N PHE A 125 34.70 -2.04 -2.97
CA PHE A 125 34.12 -1.77 -1.66
C PHE A 125 33.77 -3.06 -0.90
N THR A 126 33.52 -2.90 0.39
CA THR A 126 32.91 -3.92 1.26
C THR A 126 31.72 -3.34 1.99
N GLY A 127 30.69 -4.14 2.19
CA GLY A 127 29.51 -3.78 2.99
C GLY A 127 29.16 -4.85 4.02
N THR A 128 28.19 -4.54 4.88
CA THR A 128 27.70 -5.42 5.95
C THR A 128 26.20 -5.65 5.77
N PHE A 129 25.74 -6.89 6.00
CA PHE A 129 24.30 -7.16 6.03
C PHE A 129 23.66 -6.47 7.24
N ASN A 130 22.63 -5.66 7.01
CA ASN A 130 21.90 -4.98 8.08
C ASN A 130 20.65 -5.76 8.51
N GLU A 131 20.10 -5.42 9.67
CA GLU A 131 18.89 -6.04 10.24
C GLU A 131 17.60 -5.25 9.90
N GLN A 132 17.69 -4.22 9.05
CA GLN A 132 16.58 -3.31 8.74
C GLN A 132 15.73 -3.76 7.54
N LEU A 133 16.07 -4.90 6.91
CA LEU A 133 15.39 -5.45 5.73
C LEU A 133 15.40 -4.50 4.51
N VAL A 134 16.47 -3.70 4.37
CA VAL A 134 16.72 -2.78 3.25
C VAL A 134 18.16 -2.88 2.77
N GLY A 135 18.48 -2.38 1.58
CA GLY A 135 19.80 -2.57 0.97
C GLY A 135 20.02 -4.04 0.63
N LEU A 136 21.26 -4.54 0.80
CA LEU A 136 21.56 -5.97 0.74
C LEU A 136 21.56 -6.53 2.16
N TYR A 137 20.61 -7.42 2.47
CA TYR A 137 20.37 -7.95 3.81
C TYR A 137 20.25 -9.48 3.81
N GLN A 138 20.28 -10.07 5.00
CA GLN A 138 20.09 -11.51 5.20
C GLN A 138 18.64 -11.82 5.60
N SER A 139 18.03 -12.79 4.93
CA SER A 139 16.77 -13.42 5.37
C SER A 139 17.04 -14.86 5.77
N ARG A 140 16.24 -15.41 6.71
CA ARG A 140 16.42 -16.76 7.23
C ARG A 140 15.10 -17.53 7.29
N PHE A 141 15.21 -18.82 7.06
CA PHE A 141 14.11 -19.77 7.26
C PHE A 141 14.68 -21.10 7.74
N SER A 142 13.84 -21.91 8.37
CA SER A 142 14.23 -23.24 8.82
C SER A 142 13.49 -24.30 8.02
N ILE A 143 14.19 -25.39 7.71
CA ILE A 143 13.59 -26.59 7.16
C ILE A 143 13.64 -27.66 8.24
N ASP A 144 12.49 -28.25 8.56
CA ASP A 144 12.43 -29.41 9.43
C ASP A 144 12.83 -30.67 8.66
N GLU A 145 13.76 -31.42 9.23
CA GLU A 145 14.34 -32.63 8.68
C GLU A 145 13.55 -33.87 9.13
N ASP A 146 13.62 -34.95 8.35
CA ASP A 146 12.94 -36.22 8.64
C ASP A 146 13.32 -36.83 10.01
N ASP A 147 14.47 -36.45 10.57
CA ASP A 147 14.96 -36.90 11.88
C ASP A 147 14.45 -36.05 13.06
N GLY A 148 13.62 -35.04 12.79
CA GLY A 148 13.05 -34.12 13.76
C GLY A 148 13.99 -32.99 14.20
N SER A 149 15.14 -32.82 13.53
CA SER A 149 15.96 -31.62 13.64
C SER A 149 15.45 -30.51 12.71
N SER A 150 15.87 -29.27 12.94
CA SER A 150 15.51 -28.12 12.11
C SER A 150 16.80 -27.43 11.67
N THR A 151 17.01 -27.30 10.36
CA THR A 151 18.20 -26.70 9.76
C THR A 151 17.88 -25.27 9.34
N GLU A 152 18.62 -24.28 9.88
CA GLU A 152 18.50 -22.89 9.47
C GLU A 152 19.24 -22.65 8.14
N HIS A 153 18.56 -21.97 7.21
CA HIS A 153 19.07 -21.56 5.91
C HIS A 153 19.09 -20.03 5.82
N THR A 154 20.15 -19.49 5.20
CA THR A 154 20.32 -18.05 4.99
C THR A 154 20.22 -17.70 3.51
N LEU A 155 19.55 -16.60 3.22
CA LEU A 155 19.49 -15.95 1.92
C LEU A 155 20.17 -14.57 1.97
N ALA A 156 20.65 -14.09 0.83
CA ALA A 156 20.92 -12.68 0.60
C ALA A 156 19.83 -12.11 -0.32
N VAL A 157 19.24 -10.98 0.09
CA VAL A 157 18.10 -10.35 -0.58
C VAL A 157 18.38 -8.85 -0.71
N THR A 158 17.95 -8.25 -1.81
CA THR A 158 17.98 -6.81 -2.04
C THR A 158 16.60 -6.18 -1.89
N GLN A 159 16.52 -5.03 -1.20
CA GLN A 159 15.37 -4.11 -1.23
C GLN A 159 15.91 -2.68 -1.32
N PHE A 160 15.76 -2.03 -2.47
CA PHE A 160 16.41 -0.74 -2.72
C PHE A 160 15.49 0.47 -2.71
N GLU A 161 14.18 0.31 -2.94
CA GLU A 161 13.26 1.43 -2.81
C GLU A 161 13.09 1.84 -1.33
N SER A 162 13.14 3.13 -0.98
CA SER A 162 13.31 4.31 -1.88
C SER A 162 14.76 4.66 -2.20
N THR A 163 15.66 4.68 -1.21
CA THR A 163 17.03 5.17 -1.40
C THR A 163 18.09 4.24 -0.79
N HIS A 164 17.94 2.93 -1.00
CA HIS A 164 18.77 1.92 -0.36
C HIS A 164 19.72 1.16 -1.32
N ALA A 165 19.71 1.43 -2.63
CA ALA A 165 20.74 0.88 -3.53
C ALA A 165 22.15 1.31 -3.10
N ARG A 166 22.27 2.55 -2.60
CA ARG A 166 23.49 3.12 -1.99
C ARG A 166 24.05 2.33 -0.80
N ARG A 167 23.28 1.43 -0.19
CA ARG A 167 23.71 0.52 0.88
C ARG A 167 24.29 -0.79 0.36
N CYS A 168 24.11 -1.08 -0.92
CA CYS A 168 24.68 -2.25 -1.58
C CYS A 168 25.88 -1.89 -2.45
N PHE A 169 25.82 -0.79 -3.20
CA PHE A 169 26.93 -0.36 -4.05
C PHE A 169 26.94 1.18 -4.22
N PRO A 170 28.11 1.80 -4.39
CA PRO A 170 28.18 3.24 -4.67
C PRO A 170 27.52 3.55 -6.02
N CYS A 171 26.53 4.42 -6.04
CA CYS A 171 25.78 4.75 -7.26
C CYS A 171 25.16 6.14 -7.27
N PHE A 172 24.69 6.58 -8.43
CA PHE A 172 23.87 7.79 -8.56
C PHE A 172 22.43 7.45 -8.18
N ASP A 173 22.19 7.26 -6.88
CA ASP A 173 20.94 6.72 -6.33
C ASP A 173 19.78 7.74 -6.29
N GLU A 174 19.40 8.26 -7.46
CA GLU A 174 18.17 9.04 -7.69
C GLU A 174 17.42 8.43 -8.89
N PRO A 175 16.07 8.38 -8.89
CA PRO A 175 15.29 7.78 -9.98
C PRO A 175 15.60 8.36 -11.37
N ALA A 176 15.98 9.64 -11.43
CA ALA A 176 16.35 10.31 -12.68
C ALA A 176 17.62 9.77 -13.35
N PHE A 177 18.50 9.09 -12.62
CA PHE A 177 19.77 8.58 -13.16
C PHE A 177 19.65 7.16 -13.69
N LYS A 178 18.73 6.96 -14.64
CA LYS A 178 18.54 5.66 -15.29
C LYS A 178 19.78 5.21 -16.06
N ALA A 179 20.06 3.92 -16.02
CA ALA A 179 21.18 3.28 -16.69
C ALA A 179 20.89 1.81 -17.02
N THR A 180 21.75 1.20 -17.84
CA THR A 180 21.78 -0.26 -18.02
C THR A 180 22.65 -0.89 -16.94
N PHE A 181 22.21 -2.02 -16.38
CA PHE A 181 22.97 -2.77 -15.38
C PHE A 181 23.40 -4.12 -15.94
N ALA A 182 24.69 -4.42 -15.81
CA ALA A 182 25.29 -5.71 -16.10
C ALA A 182 25.74 -6.33 -14.78
N ILE A 183 24.99 -7.34 -14.33
CA ILE A 183 25.14 -7.90 -12.98
C ILE A 183 25.87 -9.24 -13.05
N THR A 184 26.88 -9.39 -12.20
CA THR A 184 27.61 -10.64 -11.99
C THR A 184 27.65 -10.96 -10.50
N LEU A 185 27.24 -12.18 -10.15
CA LEU A 185 27.23 -12.67 -8.77
C LEU A 185 28.22 -13.82 -8.64
N THR A 186 29.04 -13.81 -7.59
CA THR A 186 29.87 -14.97 -7.25
C THR A 186 29.39 -15.56 -5.94
N VAL A 187 28.82 -16.77 -6.02
CA VAL A 187 28.06 -17.40 -4.93
C VAL A 187 28.45 -18.88 -4.79
N PRO A 188 28.14 -19.57 -3.69
CA PRO A 188 28.28 -21.02 -3.61
C PRO A 188 27.55 -21.72 -4.77
N GLN A 189 28.22 -22.69 -5.41
CA GLN A 189 27.79 -23.27 -6.69
C GLN A 189 26.41 -23.96 -6.64
N ASP A 190 26.03 -24.47 -5.47
CA ASP A 190 24.80 -25.24 -5.25
C ASP A 190 23.58 -24.35 -4.96
N LEU A 191 23.76 -23.02 -4.90
CA LEU A 191 22.67 -22.08 -4.64
C LEU A 191 22.05 -21.55 -5.93
N LEU A 192 20.76 -21.23 -5.83
CA LEU A 192 20.06 -20.43 -6.83
C LEU A 192 20.46 -18.97 -6.65
N ALA A 193 20.68 -18.28 -7.76
CA ALA A 193 20.80 -16.83 -7.81
C ALA A 193 19.88 -16.31 -8.90
N VAL A 194 19.06 -15.33 -8.56
CA VAL A 194 18.12 -14.66 -9.47
C VAL A 194 18.46 -13.17 -9.45
N SER A 195 18.38 -12.51 -10.60
CA SER A 195 18.53 -11.05 -10.74
C SER A 195 17.53 -10.53 -11.77
N ASN A 196 17.60 -9.26 -12.14
CA ASN A 196 16.61 -8.62 -13.01
C ASN A 196 16.43 -9.31 -14.36
N SER A 197 17.54 -9.73 -14.98
CA SER A 197 17.55 -10.35 -16.31
C SER A 197 17.93 -11.83 -16.27
N ALA A 198 17.85 -12.52 -17.41
CA ALA A 198 18.14 -13.95 -17.51
C ALA A 198 19.61 -14.29 -17.21
N GLU A 199 19.86 -15.44 -16.59
CA GLU A 199 21.20 -16.04 -16.45
C GLU A 199 21.74 -16.41 -17.84
N VAL A 200 22.87 -15.84 -18.26
CA VAL A 200 23.49 -16.10 -19.58
C VAL A 200 24.75 -16.96 -19.50
N LEU A 201 25.41 -16.97 -18.33
CA LEU A 201 26.63 -17.76 -18.12
C LEU A 201 26.77 -18.12 -16.64
N ARG A 202 27.11 -19.39 -16.37
CA ARG A 202 27.55 -19.88 -15.06
C ARG A 202 28.88 -20.60 -15.20
N GLU A 203 29.89 -20.09 -14.52
CA GLU A 203 31.25 -20.63 -14.51
C GLU A 203 31.57 -21.17 -13.12
N GLU A 204 31.90 -22.46 -13.02
CA GLU A 204 32.44 -23.04 -11.79
C GLU A 204 33.83 -22.45 -11.49
N LEU A 205 34.03 -22.02 -10.25
CA LEU A 205 35.29 -21.50 -9.73
C LEU A 205 35.87 -22.44 -8.68
N ASP A 206 37.16 -22.27 -8.38
CA ASP A 206 37.80 -22.98 -7.27
C ASP A 206 37.09 -22.69 -5.93
N GLY A 207 37.07 -23.68 -5.04
CA GLY A 207 36.51 -23.52 -3.69
C GLY A 207 35.00 -23.73 -3.58
N GLY A 208 34.34 -24.30 -4.60
CA GLY A 208 32.90 -24.59 -4.58
C GLY A 208 32.01 -23.37 -4.83
N LEU A 209 32.56 -22.36 -5.52
CA LEU A 209 31.86 -21.15 -5.92
C LEU A 209 31.50 -21.22 -7.41
N ALA A 210 30.53 -20.44 -7.83
CA ALA A 210 30.20 -20.19 -9.22
C ALA A 210 30.11 -18.68 -9.47
N ARG A 211 30.64 -18.23 -10.61
CA ARG A 211 30.37 -16.90 -11.16
C ARG A 211 29.19 -16.99 -12.09
N ILE A 212 28.14 -16.24 -11.80
CA ILE A 212 26.89 -16.19 -12.55
C ILE A 212 26.81 -14.81 -13.19
N THR A 213 26.74 -14.75 -14.52
CA THR A 213 26.56 -13.52 -15.30
C THR A 213 25.13 -13.48 -15.82
N PHE A 214 24.47 -12.35 -15.61
CA PHE A 214 23.13 -12.08 -16.13
C PHE A 214 23.20 -11.23 -17.40
N ALA A 215 22.16 -11.27 -18.22
CA ALA A 215 22.02 -10.37 -19.36
C ALA A 215 21.94 -8.91 -18.90
N ASP A 216 22.25 -7.99 -19.81
CA ASP A 216 22.05 -6.56 -19.57
C ASP A 216 20.57 -6.24 -19.36
N THR A 217 20.26 -5.41 -18.37
CA THR A 217 18.89 -4.91 -18.15
C THR A 217 18.48 -3.92 -19.24
N MET A 218 17.18 -3.62 -19.33
CA MET A 218 16.77 -2.36 -19.96
C MET A 218 17.33 -1.16 -19.19
N VAL A 219 17.23 0.04 -19.78
CA VAL A 219 17.52 1.28 -19.07
C VAL A 219 16.49 1.46 -17.95
N MET A 220 16.94 1.45 -16.70
CA MET A 220 16.09 1.51 -15.50
C MET A 220 16.78 2.26 -14.37
N SER A 221 16.04 2.56 -13.31
CA SER A 221 16.53 3.29 -12.13
C SER A 221 17.29 2.37 -11.16
N THR A 222 18.17 2.93 -10.32
CA THR A 222 18.97 2.16 -9.35
C THR A 222 18.12 1.39 -8.33
N TYR A 223 16.97 1.93 -7.93
CA TYR A 223 16.10 1.31 -6.93
C TYR A 223 15.45 0.00 -7.41
N LEU A 224 15.47 -0.29 -8.71
CA LEU A 224 14.92 -1.50 -9.31
C LEU A 224 15.96 -2.62 -9.45
N VAL A 225 17.24 -2.34 -9.20
CA VAL A 225 18.28 -3.37 -9.24
C VAL A 225 17.99 -4.40 -8.15
N ALA A 226 17.93 -5.67 -8.52
CA ALA A 226 17.67 -6.73 -7.55
C ALA A 226 18.46 -8.00 -7.82
N PHE A 227 18.75 -8.70 -6.73
CA PHE A 227 19.15 -10.09 -6.75
C PHE A 227 18.82 -10.81 -5.44
N VAL A 228 18.45 -12.08 -5.59
CA VAL A 228 18.14 -12.98 -4.47
C VAL A 228 18.98 -14.25 -4.61
N ILE A 229 19.68 -14.61 -3.54
CA ILE A 229 20.62 -15.72 -3.51
C ILE A 229 20.31 -16.59 -2.30
N GLY A 230 20.12 -17.89 -2.50
CA GLY A 230 19.88 -18.81 -1.40
C GLY A 230 19.52 -20.23 -1.85
N PRO A 231 19.26 -21.13 -0.90
CA PRO A 231 18.82 -22.50 -1.19
C PRO A 231 17.32 -22.52 -1.56
N LEU A 232 16.99 -21.78 -2.62
CA LEU A 232 15.64 -21.64 -3.16
C LEU A 232 15.41 -22.61 -4.32
N GLN A 233 14.14 -22.90 -4.59
CA GLN A 233 13.69 -23.67 -5.75
C GLN A 233 12.93 -22.77 -6.72
N ALA A 234 12.78 -23.24 -7.96
CA ALA A 234 12.02 -22.56 -8.99
C ALA A 234 11.01 -23.52 -9.62
N THR A 235 9.82 -23.02 -9.91
CA THR A 235 8.85 -23.79 -10.70
C THR A 235 9.40 -24.07 -12.10
N PRO A 236 8.88 -25.08 -12.81
CA PRO A 236 9.11 -25.19 -14.25
C PRO A 236 8.78 -23.87 -14.95
N THR A 237 9.60 -23.46 -15.92
CA THR A 237 9.37 -22.23 -16.68
C THR A 237 8.10 -22.33 -17.50
N ARG A 238 7.16 -21.43 -17.25
CA ARG A 238 5.98 -21.23 -18.08
C ARG A 238 6.29 -20.19 -19.15
N MET A 239 6.01 -20.51 -20.40
CA MET A 239 6.20 -19.57 -21.52
C MET A 239 4.88 -18.88 -21.81
N VAL A 240 4.70 -17.67 -21.30
CA VAL A 240 3.50 -16.85 -21.51
C VAL A 240 3.56 -16.25 -22.90
N GLU A 241 2.46 -16.29 -23.66
CA GLU A 241 2.38 -15.59 -24.95
C GLU A 241 2.46 -14.07 -24.74
N GLY A 242 3.44 -13.41 -25.35
CA GLY A 242 3.61 -11.96 -25.30
C GLY A 242 3.70 -11.31 -26.68
N MET A 243 3.49 -9.99 -26.74
CA MET A 243 3.44 -9.21 -27.99
C MET A 243 4.75 -9.27 -28.80
N ASN A 244 5.90 -9.40 -28.12
CA ASN A 244 7.24 -9.50 -28.73
C ASN A 244 7.85 -10.90 -28.69
N GLY A 245 7.04 -11.93 -28.42
CA GLY A 245 7.47 -13.31 -28.24
C GLY A 245 7.12 -13.83 -26.85
N PRO A 246 7.42 -15.12 -26.57
CA PRO A 246 7.07 -15.71 -25.29
C PRO A 246 7.88 -15.12 -24.14
N ILE A 247 7.22 -14.83 -23.03
CA ILE A 247 7.79 -14.31 -21.78
C ILE A 247 7.98 -15.50 -20.82
N PRO A 248 9.22 -15.86 -20.45
CA PRO A 248 9.49 -16.85 -19.41
C PRO A 248 8.99 -16.36 -18.04
N LEU A 249 8.14 -17.15 -17.40
CA LEU A 249 7.56 -16.90 -16.08
C LEU A 249 7.90 -18.04 -15.11
N ARG A 250 8.35 -17.71 -13.90
CA ARG A 250 8.55 -18.66 -12.79
C ARG A 250 8.13 -18.06 -11.45
N VAL A 251 7.81 -18.95 -10.50
CA VAL A 251 7.80 -18.62 -9.07
C VAL A 251 9.05 -19.23 -8.44
N ILE A 252 9.73 -18.44 -7.62
CA ILE A 252 10.92 -18.82 -6.85
C ILE A 252 10.51 -18.88 -5.38
N TYR A 253 10.79 -19.99 -4.70
CA TYR A 253 10.20 -20.28 -3.40
C TYR A 253 11.15 -21.08 -2.49
N PRO A 254 10.99 -20.98 -1.16
CA PRO A 254 11.68 -21.86 -0.21
C PRO A 254 11.29 -23.33 -0.40
N PRO A 255 12.21 -24.29 -0.26
CA PRO A 255 11.89 -25.71 -0.39
C PRO A 255 10.69 -26.15 0.46
N GLY A 256 9.78 -26.94 -0.13
CA GLY A 256 8.56 -27.42 0.52
C GLY A 256 7.28 -26.66 0.15
N SER A 257 7.40 -25.49 -0.49
CA SER A 257 6.26 -24.64 -0.86
C SER A 257 5.83 -24.75 -2.34
N ASP A 258 6.27 -25.79 -3.06
CA ASP A 258 5.98 -25.97 -4.50
C ASP A 258 4.49 -26.07 -4.80
N HIS A 259 3.74 -26.76 -3.93
CA HIS A 259 2.30 -26.94 -4.03
C HIS A 259 1.48 -25.64 -3.88
N LEU A 260 2.10 -24.54 -3.41
CA LEU A 260 1.46 -23.24 -3.19
C LEU A 260 1.67 -22.24 -4.34
N CYS A 261 2.38 -22.63 -5.41
CA CYS A 261 2.84 -21.69 -6.44
C CYS A 261 1.89 -21.53 -7.65
N GLU A 262 0.99 -22.50 -7.89
CA GLU A 262 0.23 -22.55 -9.15
C GLU A 262 -0.70 -21.34 -9.32
N PHE A 263 -1.37 -20.91 -8.25
CA PHE A 263 -2.27 -19.77 -8.31
C PHE A 263 -1.55 -18.48 -8.72
N ALA A 264 -0.34 -18.24 -8.21
CA ALA A 264 0.47 -17.10 -8.60
C ALA A 264 0.87 -17.12 -10.08
N LEU A 265 1.19 -18.31 -10.63
CA LEU A 265 1.48 -18.47 -12.05
C LEU A 265 0.27 -18.16 -12.93
N GLU A 266 -0.94 -18.58 -12.52
CA GLU A 266 -2.18 -18.28 -13.23
C GLU A 266 -2.49 -16.78 -13.25
N VAL A 267 -2.40 -16.12 -12.08
CA VAL A 267 -2.61 -14.68 -11.96
C VAL A 267 -1.60 -13.93 -12.83
N ALA A 268 -0.31 -14.23 -12.69
CA ALA A 268 0.72 -13.49 -13.41
C ALA A 268 0.65 -13.69 -14.93
N GLU A 269 0.30 -14.90 -15.40
CA GLU A 269 0.04 -15.13 -16.82
C GLU A 269 -1.14 -14.29 -17.34
N ALA A 270 -2.23 -14.20 -16.57
CA ALA A 270 -3.38 -13.38 -16.93
C ALA A 270 -3.05 -11.88 -16.89
N GLY A 271 -2.35 -11.43 -15.85
CA GLY A 271 -1.91 -10.06 -15.65
C GLY A 271 -0.99 -9.57 -16.77
N LEU A 272 0.04 -10.34 -17.14
CA LEU A 272 0.95 -10.00 -18.25
C LEU A 272 0.18 -9.79 -19.56
N LYS A 273 -0.74 -10.70 -19.90
CA LYS A 273 -1.59 -10.57 -21.10
C LYS A 273 -2.51 -9.35 -20.99
N PHE A 274 -3.08 -9.10 -19.82
CA PHE A 274 -3.95 -7.95 -19.60
C PHE A 274 -3.19 -6.64 -19.82
N PHE A 275 -2.02 -6.45 -19.21
CA PHE A 275 -1.26 -5.21 -19.30
C PHE A 275 -0.70 -4.94 -20.69
N GLU A 276 -0.14 -5.95 -21.37
CA GLU A 276 0.28 -5.79 -22.77
C GLU A 276 -0.88 -5.35 -23.67
N ASN A 277 -2.06 -5.97 -23.51
CA ASN A 277 -3.25 -5.61 -24.30
C ASN A 277 -3.86 -4.26 -23.90
N TYR A 278 -3.83 -3.90 -22.63
CA TYR A 278 -4.41 -2.65 -22.12
C TYR A 278 -3.56 -1.46 -22.56
N TYR A 279 -2.23 -1.53 -22.38
CA TYR A 279 -1.33 -0.45 -22.76
C TYR A 279 -0.99 -0.46 -24.24
N GLY A 280 -1.09 -1.61 -24.92
CA GLY A 280 -0.62 -1.77 -26.30
C GLY A 280 0.90 -1.77 -26.42
N ILE A 281 1.61 -1.98 -25.30
CA ILE A 281 3.07 -1.93 -25.19
C ILE A 281 3.56 -3.29 -24.67
N PRO A 282 4.50 -3.95 -25.37
CA PRO A 282 5.06 -5.22 -24.92
C PRO A 282 5.71 -5.14 -23.54
N TYR A 283 5.76 -6.26 -22.82
CA TYR A 283 6.55 -6.39 -21.60
C TYR A 283 8.02 -5.99 -21.87
N PRO A 284 8.61 -5.09 -21.06
CA PRO A 284 9.91 -4.50 -21.41
C PRO A 284 11.13 -5.32 -20.96
N GLY A 285 10.94 -6.30 -20.07
CA GLY A 285 12.01 -7.23 -19.61
C GLY A 285 12.14 -8.50 -20.48
N ASP A 286 13.07 -9.38 -20.12
CA ASP A 286 13.32 -10.65 -20.83
C ASP A 286 12.69 -11.88 -20.15
N LYS A 287 12.34 -11.78 -18.86
CA LYS A 287 11.69 -12.80 -18.05
C LYS A 287 10.99 -12.18 -16.84
N VAL A 288 10.11 -12.96 -16.20
CA VAL A 288 9.47 -12.62 -14.93
C VAL A 288 9.71 -13.74 -13.93
N ASP A 289 10.40 -13.45 -12.85
CA ASP A 289 10.49 -14.30 -11.67
C ASP A 289 9.75 -13.61 -10.51
N LEU A 290 8.79 -14.31 -9.92
CA LEU A 290 8.10 -13.91 -8.68
C LEU A 290 8.77 -14.63 -7.51
N VAL A 291 9.36 -13.90 -6.57
CA VAL A 291 10.26 -14.46 -5.55
C VAL A 291 9.63 -14.32 -4.17
N ALA A 292 9.30 -15.45 -3.55
CA ALA A 292 8.84 -15.50 -2.15
C ALA A 292 10.03 -15.34 -1.21
N VAL A 293 10.03 -14.29 -0.39
CA VAL A 293 11.07 -13.98 0.59
C VAL A 293 10.52 -14.16 2.01
N PRO A 294 11.17 -14.98 2.87
CA PRO A 294 10.70 -15.23 4.24
C PRO A 294 10.64 -13.97 5.13
N ASP A 295 11.67 -13.12 5.06
CA ASP A 295 11.75 -11.85 5.79
C ASP A 295 11.75 -10.67 4.82
N PHE A 296 10.65 -9.92 4.80
CA PHE A 296 10.44 -8.79 3.90
C PHE A 296 9.59 -7.72 4.61
N ALA A 297 10.10 -6.49 4.71
CA ALA A 297 9.47 -5.42 5.48
C ALA A 297 8.18 -4.87 4.82
N PHE A 298 8.10 -4.94 3.49
CA PHE A 298 7.02 -4.42 2.68
C PHE A 298 6.06 -5.54 2.24
N GLY A 299 5.08 -5.24 1.38
CA GLY A 299 4.21 -6.29 0.83
C GLY A 299 4.94 -7.06 -0.27
N ALA A 300 5.35 -6.32 -1.30
CA ALA A 300 6.16 -6.77 -2.41
C ALA A 300 7.02 -5.58 -2.92
N MET A 301 7.78 -5.80 -3.99
CA MET A 301 8.61 -4.79 -4.66
C MET A 301 8.80 -5.17 -6.13
N GLU A 302 8.59 -4.20 -7.02
CA GLU A 302 8.42 -4.36 -8.46
C GLU A 302 9.73 -4.55 -9.23
N ASN A 303 10.79 -5.05 -8.61
CA ASN A 303 12.10 -5.07 -9.28
C ASN A 303 12.00 -5.79 -10.63
N LEU A 304 12.31 -5.09 -11.73
CA LEU A 304 12.15 -5.59 -13.11
C LEU A 304 12.62 -7.03 -13.24
N GLY A 305 11.71 -7.93 -13.58
CA GLY A 305 11.98 -9.35 -13.81
C GLY A 305 12.33 -10.17 -12.56
N CYS A 306 12.57 -9.58 -11.40
CA CYS A 306 12.86 -10.24 -10.12
C CYS A 306 11.99 -9.68 -8.99
N ILE A 307 10.68 -9.82 -9.15
CA ILE A 307 9.68 -9.20 -8.27
C ILE A 307 9.67 -9.97 -6.94
N THR A 308 9.88 -9.29 -5.82
CA THR A 308 9.98 -9.93 -4.49
C THR A 308 8.71 -9.75 -3.68
N PHE A 309 8.26 -10.78 -2.97
CA PHE A 309 7.02 -10.78 -2.19
C PHE A 309 7.27 -11.33 -0.79
N ARG A 310 6.49 -10.87 0.19
CA ARG A 310 6.22 -11.68 1.37
C ARG A 310 5.54 -12.98 0.95
N GLU A 311 5.90 -14.09 1.58
CA GLU A 311 5.34 -15.42 1.28
C GLU A 311 3.81 -15.43 1.25
N VAL A 312 3.16 -14.77 2.22
CA VAL A 312 1.69 -14.71 2.33
C VAL A 312 0.98 -13.97 1.19
N LEU A 313 1.71 -13.21 0.38
CA LEU A 313 1.21 -12.45 -0.77
C LEU A 313 1.56 -13.10 -2.12
N LEU A 314 2.18 -14.29 -2.10
CA LEU A 314 2.55 -15.02 -3.32
C LEU A 314 2.20 -16.52 -3.24
N LEU A 315 2.50 -17.17 -2.11
CA LEU A 315 2.31 -18.60 -1.90
C LEU A 315 0.96 -18.83 -1.24
N VAL A 316 0.06 -19.57 -1.90
CA VAL A 316 -1.30 -19.82 -1.41
C VAL A 316 -1.86 -21.15 -1.90
N ASP A 317 -2.62 -21.85 -1.05
CA ASP A 317 -3.47 -22.97 -1.44
C ASP A 317 -4.92 -22.49 -1.65
N PRO A 318 -5.44 -22.47 -2.88
CA PRO A 318 -6.82 -22.05 -3.17
C PRO A 318 -7.91 -22.88 -2.49
N ASN A 319 -7.61 -24.07 -1.97
CA ASN A 319 -8.57 -24.90 -1.26
C ASN A 319 -8.66 -24.59 0.24
N GLU A 320 -7.60 -24.03 0.81
CA GLU A 320 -7.51 -23.71 2.25
C GLU A 320 -7.60 -22.21 2.53
N ALA A 321 -7.27 -21.37 1.55
CA ALA A 321 -7.35 -19.92 1.66
C ALA A 321 -8.79 -19.41 1.58
N THR A 322 -9.06 -18.39 2.36
CA THR A 322 -10.29 -17.61 2.27
C THR A 322 -10.29 -16.76 0.99
N GLN A 323 -11.49 -16.44 0.49
CA GLN A 323 -11.64 -15.54 -0.67
C GLN A 323 -10.87 -14.20 -0.55
N PRO A 324 -10.87 -13.47 0.58
CA PRO A 324 -10.04 -12.27 0.72
C PRO A 324 -8.52 -12.54 0.72
N GLU A 325 -8.05 -13.70 1.18
CA GLU A 325 -6.62 -14.06 1.06
C GLU A 325 -6.22 -14.29 -0.41
N LEU A 326 -7.06 -15.00 -1.18
CA LEU A 326 -6.87 -15.16 -2.63
C LEU A 326 -6.93 -13.84 -3.38
N HIS A 327 -7.84 -12.96 -2.98
CA HIS A 327 -7.95 -11.61 -3.52
C HIS A 327 -6.69 -10.80 -3.30
N ASN A 328 -6.16 -10.78 -2.07
CA ASN A 328 -4.94 -10.06 -1.74
C ASN A 328 -3.72 -10.57 -2.53
N VAL A 329 -3.56 -11.89 -2.69
CA VAL A 329 -2.47 -12.46 -3.52
C VAL A 329 -2.62 -12.02 -4.97
N CYS A 330 -3.85 -12.05 -5.50
CA CYS A 330 -4.13 -11.65 -6.89
C CYS A 330 -3.83 -10.16 -7.12
N ASP A 331 -4.32 -9.30 -6.25
CA ASP A 331 -4.14 -7.85 -6.34
C ASP A 331 -2.65 -7.49 -6.26
N VAL A 332 -1.92 -7.99 -5.27
CA VAL A 332 -0.49 -7.65 -5.12
C VAL A 332 0.31 -8.12 -6.34
N ILE A 333 0.08 -9.33 -6.86
CA ILE A 333 0.77 -9.76 -8.10
C ILE A 333 0.45 -8.83 -9.27
N ASN A 334 -0.81 -8.42 -9.43
CA ASN A 334 -1.20 -7.50 -10.50
C ASN A 334 -0.66 -6.07 -10.29
N HIS A 335 -0.53 -5.60 -9.04
CA HIS A 335 0.10 -4.33 -8.68
C HIS A 335 1.56 -4.31 -9.13
N GLU A 336 2.33 -5.33 -8.75
CA GLU A 336 3.74 -5.45 -9.13
C GLU A 336 3.92 -5.59 -10.64
N LEU A 337 3.02 -6.31 -11.33
CA LEU A 337 3.07 -6.42 -12.80
C LEU A 337 2.68 -5.11 -13.50
N ALA A 338 1.81 -4.28 -12.93
CA ALA A 338 1.47 -2.98 -13.48
C ALA A 338 2.68 -2.02 -13.47
N HIS A 339 3.54 -2.14 -12.46
CA HIS A 339 4.75 -1.33 -12.33
C HIS A 339 5.77 -1.50 -13.45
N MET A 340 5.76 -2.66 -14.14
CA MET A 340 6.60 -2.91 -15.30
C MET A 340 6.43 -1.83 -16.40
N TRP A 341 5.27 -1.15 -16.43
CA TRP A 341 5.02 0.05 -17.24
C TRP A 341 5.06 1.35 -16.41
N PHE A 342 4.33 1.38 -15.28
CA PHE A 342 4.23 2.54 -14.38
C PHE A 342 5.20 2.42 -13.19
N GLY A 343 6.43 2.83 -13.40
CA GLY A 343 7.50 2.77 -12.41
C GLY A 343 8.81 2.35 -13.04
N ASP A 344 8.78 1.32 -13.88
CA ASP A 344 9.98 0.76 -14.51
C ASP A 344 10.24 1.40 -15.88
N LEU A 345 9.34 1.16 -16.84
CA LEU A 345 9.44 1.70 -18.19
C LEU A 345 9.40 3.23 -18.17
N VAL A 346 8.42 3.79 -17.47
CA VAL A 346 8.28 5.23 -17.22
C VAL A 346 8.32 5.46 -15.72
N THR A 347 9.27 6.26 -15.25
CA THR A 347 9.50 6.50 -13.81
C THR A 347 9.27 7.97 -13.49
N MET A 348 8.80 8.30 -12.31
CA MET A 348 8.85 9.69 -11.84
C MET A 348 10.27 10.26 -11.86
N GLU A 349 10.42 11.55 -12.18
CA GLU A 349 11.74 12.22 -12.17
C GLU A 349 12.32 12.30 -10.75
N TRP A 350 11.47 12.49 -9.75
CA TRP A 350 11.84 12.55 -8.34
C TRP A 350 10.71 12.05 -7.44
N TRP A 351 11.01 11.72 -6.19
CA TRP A 351 10.09 11.06 -5.25
C TRP A 351 8.81 11.83 -4.94
N ASN A 352 8.72 13.14 -5.19
CA ASN A 352 7.43 13.85 -5.11
C ASN A 352 6.39 13.25 -6.09
N GLY A 353 6.85 12.76 -7.24
CA GLY A 353 6.01 12.12 -8.24
C GLY A 353 5.72 10.64 -8.00
N ILE A 354 6.12 10.03 -6.87
CA ILE A 354 5.94 8.56 -6.63
C ILE A 354 4.50 8.08 -6.79
N TRP A 355 3.51 8.95 -6.57
CA TRP A 355 2.10 8.62 -6.79
C TRP A 355 1.79 8.25 -8.26
N LEU A 356 2.58 8.72 -9.22
CA LEU A 356 2.47 8.33 -10.64
C LEU A 356 2.73 6.83 -10.83
N ASN A 357 3.59 6.24 -10.01
CA ASN A 357 3.82 4.80 -10.00
C ASN A 357 2.70 4.13 -9.21
N GLU A 358 2.58 4.51 -7.93
CA GLU A 358 1.85 3.72 -6.94
C GLU A 358 0.34 3.81 -7.08
N ALA A 359 -0.20 5.00 -7.33
CA ALA A 359 -1.64 5.15 -7.50
C ALA A 359 -2.12 4.55 -8.83
N PHE A 360 -1.27 4.53 -9.85
CA PHE A 360 -1.59 3.85 -11.10
C PHE A 360 -1.53 2.34 -10.94
N ALA A 361 -0.50 1.80 -10.29
CA ALA A 361 -0.43 0.37 -9.98
C ALA A 361 -1.65 -0.07 -9.15
N THR A 362 -2.04 0.67 -8.10
CA THR A 362 -3.25 0.38 -7.30
C THR A 362 -4.56 0.52 -8.09
N PHE A 363 -4.64 1.40 -9.09
CA PHE A 363 -5.83 1.45 -9.96
C PHE A 363 -5.87 0.26 -10.94
N MET A 364 -4.71 -0.10 -11.45
CA MET A 364 -4.55 -1.12 -12.48
C MET A 364 -4.58 -2.53 -11.91
N GLU A 365 -4.20 -2.74 -10.64
CA GLU A 365 -4.36 -4.01 -9.91
C GLU A 365 -5.84 -4.40 -9.88
N VAL A 366 -6.73 -3.49 -9.47
CA VAL A 366 -8.16 -3.75 -9.35
C VAL A 366 -8.77 -4.02 -10.72
N SER A 367 -8.30 -3.29 -11.75
CA SER A 367 -8.77 -3.46 -13.13
C SER A 367 -8.35 -4.81 -13.73
N ALA A 368 -7.11 -5.24 -13.48
CA ALA A 368 -6.60 -6.54 -13.93
C ALA A 368 -7.26 -7.69 -13.18
N THR A 369 -7.45 -7.56 -11.86
CA THR A 369 -8.14 -8.55 -11.04
C THR A 369 -9.61 -8.68 -11.46
N ASP A 370 -10.32 -7.58 -11.73
CA ASP A 370 -11.71 -7.62 -12.23
C ASP A 370 -11.81 -8.30 -13.61
N ALA A 371 -10.80 -8.13 -14.47
CA ALA A 371 -10.74 -8.81 -15.76
C ALA A 371 -10.43 -10.31 -15.63
N PHE A 372 -9.63 -10.71 -14.64
CA PHE A 372 -9.30 -12.10 -14.35
C PHE A 372 -10.45 -12.83 -13.63
N ARG A 373 -11.08 -12.18 -12.64
CA ARG A 373 -12.13 -12.71 -11.76
C ARG A 373 -13.28 -11.71 -11.57
N PRO A 374 -14.11 -11.50 -12.62
CA PRO A 374 -15.27 -10.59 -12.51
C PRO A 374 -16.30 -11.06 -11.46
N ASP A 375 -16.33 -12.36 -11.15
CA ASP A 375 -17.16 -12.97 -10.11
C ASP A 375 -16.83 -12.46 -8.70
N TRP A 376 -15.61 -11.95 -8.48
CA TRP A 376 -15.17 -11.43 -7.19
C TRP A 376 -15.72 -10.05 -6.86
N LYS A 377 -16.28 -9.32 -7.84
CA LYS A 377 -16.84 -7.97 -7.66
C LYS A 377 -15.86 -7.04 -6.93
N VAL A 378 -14.60 -7.04 -7.35
CA VAL A 378 -13.48 -6.44 -6.64
C VAL A 378 -13.62 -4.94 -6.42
N TRP A 379 -14.35 -4.23 -7.29
CA TRP A 379 -14.70 -2.82 -7.10
C TRP A 379 -15.52 -2.58 -5.81
N THR A 380 -16.39 -3.50 -5.41
CA THR A 380 -17.12 -3.39 -4.14
C THR A 380 -16.14 -3.55 -2.96
N SER A 381 -15.20 -4.49 -3.06
CA SER A 381 -14.14 -4.70 -2.06
C SER A 381 -13.19 -3.51 -1.96
N PHE A 382 -12.83 -2.89 -3.09
CA PHE A 382 -12.03 -1.66 -3.14
C PHE A 382 -12.70 -0.49 -2.39
N GLY A 383 -14.02 -0.55 -2.19
CA GLY A 383 -14.73 0.35 -1.29
C GLY A 383 -14.11 0.45 0.11
N LEU A 384 -13.57 -0.65 0.66
CA LEU A 384 -12.89 -0.67 1.96
C LEU A 384 -11.59 0.14 1.93
N ALA A 385 -10.78 -0.02 0.89
CA ALA A 385 -9.55 0.73 0.68
C ALA A 385 -9.84 2.24 0.52
N ARG A 386 -10.86 2.58 -0.28
CA ARG A 386 -11.33 3.96 -0.45
C ARG A 386 -11.86 4.57 0.85
N ALA A 387 -12.61 3.83 1.64
CA ALA A 387 -13.10 4.28 2.96
C ALA A 387 -11.94 4.61 3.92
N ALA A 388 -10.89 3.79 3.92
CA ALA A 388 -9.70 4.04 4.73
C ALA A 388 -8.94 5.30 4.26
N ALA A 389 -8.84 5.54 2.95
CA ALA A 389 -8.27 6.78 2.42
C ALA A 389 -9.08 8.02 2.82
N PHE A 390 -10.42 7.96 2.75
CA PHE A 390 -11.27 9.05 3.26
C PHE A 390 -11.09 9.28 4.76
N ASP A 391 -10.87 8.22 5.54
CA ASP A 391 -10.65 8.30 6.99
C ASP A 391 -9.45 9.17 7.34
N THR A 392 -8.33 8.95 6.65
CA THR A 392 -7.10 9.74 6.82
C THR A 392 -7.25 11.13 6.20
N ASP A 393 -7.85 11.24 5.03
CA ASP A 393 -7.93 12.51 4.29
C ASP A 393 -8.93 13.51 4.90
N ALA A 394 -9.83 13.05 5.76
CA ALA A 394 -10.74 13.88 6.54
C ALA A 394 -10.08 14.54 7.77
N LEU A 395 -8.85 14.15 8.11
CA LEU A 395 -8.09 14.71 9.23
C LEU A 395 -7.50 16.08 8.87
N HIS A 396 -7.30 16.94 9.86
CA HIS A 396 -6.54 18.18 9.76
C HIS A 396 -5.05 17.93 9.49
N SER A 397 -4.53 16.79 9.95
CA SER A 397 -3.18 16.27 9.64
C SER A 397 -3.08 15.55 8.29
N THR A 398 -4.08 15.66 7.42
CA THR A 398 -3.95 15.21 6.01
C THR A 398 -2.87 16.01 5.25
N ARG A 399 -2.45 15.47 4.12
CA ARG A 399 -1.50 16.07 3.17
C ARG A 399 -2.04 15.98 1.73
N PRO A 400 -1.52 16.78 0.78
CA PRO A 400 -1.76 16.53 -0.65
C PRO A 400 -1.18 15.18 -1.08
N ILE A 401 -1.66 14.63 -2.21
CA ILE A 401 -1.14 13.37 -2.79
C ILE A 401 0.34 13.54 -3.14
N GLU A 402 0.68 14.68 -3.74
CA GLU A 402 2.06 15.07 -4.05
C GLU A 402 2.48 16.27 -3.19
N PHE A 403 3.65 16.17 -2.57
CA PHE A 403 4.33 17.27 -1.89
C PHE A 403 5.83 17.25 -2.18
N GLU A 404 6.50 18.38 -1.90
CA GLU A 404 7.94 18.51 -2.11
C GLU A 404 8.72 17.55 -1.20
N VAL A 405 9.55 16.70 -1.81
CA VAL A 405 10.43 15.77 -1.10
C VAL A 405 11.86 16.30 -1.13
N VAL A 406 12.42 16.61 0.04
CA VAL A 406 13.79 17.13 0.18
C VAL A 406 14.74 16.02 0.66
N SER A 407 14.33 15.21 1.62
CA SER A 407 15.17 14.20 2.29
C SER A 407 14.72 12.75 2.05
N PRO A 408 15.58 11.73 2.30
CA PRO A 408 15.20 10.32 2.23
C PRO A 408 14.00 9.96 3.13
N ALA A 409 13.95 10.50 4.34
CA ALA A 409 12.85 10.25 5.27
C ALA A 409 11.50 10.78 4.76
N GLU A 410 11.51 11.89 4.02
CA GLU A 410 10.30 12.42 3.36
C GLU A 410 9.89 11.58 2.14
N ALA A 411 10.84 10.99 1.42
CA ALA A 411 10.56 10.03 0.36
C ALA A 411 9.85 8.80 0.93
N GLU A 412 10.36 8.21 2.03
CA GLU A 412 9.70 7.12 2.74
C GLU A 412 8.29 7.50 3.24
N ALA A 413 8.11 8.74 3.71
CA ALA A 413 6.81 9.21 4.22
C ALA A 413 5.74 9.36 3.12
N MET A 414 6.13 9.41 1.84
CA MET A 414 5.18 9.40 0.73
C MET A 414 4.49 8.04 0.53
N PHE A 415 5.07 6.94 1.03
CA PHE A 415 4.49 5.60 0.92
C PHE A 415 3.38 5.38 1.96
N ASP A 416 2.30 6.15 1.83
CA ASP A 416 1.14 6.07 2.70
C ASP A 416 -0.18 5.93 1.92
N ILE A 417 -1.26 5.74 2.66
CA ILE A 417 -2.60 5.50 2.14
C ILE A 417 -3.13 6.57 1.15
N LEU A 418 -2.59 7.80 1.20
CA LEU A 418 -3.01 8.90 0.32
C LEU A 418 -2.33 8.82 -1.05
N THR A 419 -1.11 8.29 -1.11
CA THR A 419 -0.43 8.04 -2.39
C THR A 419 -1.10 6.89 -3.14
N TYR A 420 -1.36 5.78 -2.47
CA TYR A 420 -1.95 4.57 -3.08
C TYR A 420 -3.47 4.71 -3.25
N GLN A 421 -4.25 4.61 -2.16
CA GLN A 421 -5.70 4.43 -2.24
C GLN A 421 -6.44 5.71 -2.63
N LYS A 422 -6.04 6.89 -2.12
CA LYS A 422 -6.63 8.17 -2.57
C LYS A 422 -6.24 8.46 -4.02
N GLY A 423 -4.96 8.33 -4.36
CA GLY A 423 -4.50 8.54 -5.74
C GLY A 423 -5.21 7.63 -6.75
N ALA A 424 -5.32 6.32 -6.48
CA ALA A 424 -6.05 5.38 -7.34
C ALA A 424 -7.53 5.72 -7.46
N SER A 425 -8.17 6.13 -6.36
CA SER A 425 -9.58 6.57 -6.38
C SER A 425 -9.77 7.85 -7.20
N VAL A 426 -8.81 8.77 -7.16
CA VAL A 426 -8.80 10.01 -7.94
C VAL A 426 -8.56 9.72 -9.43
N VAL A 427 -7.67 8.78 -9.76
CA VAL A 427 -7.48 8.28 -11.13
C VAL A 427 -8.75 7.62 -11.65
N ARG A 428 -9.40 6.75 -10.87
CA ARG A 428 -10.69 6.13 -11.23
C ARG A 428 -11.78 7.17 -11.47
N MET A 429 -11.88 8.18 -10.62
CA MET A 429 -12.83 9.28 -10.80
C MET A 429 -12.61 10.01 -12.13
N LEU A 430 -11.35 10.27 -12.49
CA LEU A 430 -11.00 10.89 -13.76
C LEU A 430 -11.33 9.98 -14.95
N GLU A 431 -10.96 8.70 -14.88
CA GLU A 431 -11.26 7.71 -15.93
C GLU A 431 -12.76 7.61 -16.20
N GLN A 432 -13.59 7.62 -15.16
CA GLN A 432 -15.04 7.61 -15.31
C GLN A 432 -15.60 8.92 -15.88
N TYR A 433 -14.98 10.06 -15.58
CA TYR A 433 -15.36 11.35 -16.15
C TYR A 433 -15.04 11.43 -17.64
N LEU A 434 -13.82 11.05 -18.04
CA LEU A 434 -13.34 11.08 -19.43
C LEU A 434 -13.90 9.95 -20.30
N GLY A 435 -14.21 8.81 -19.69
CA GLY A 435 -14.55 7.56 -20.37
C GLY A 435 -13.32 6.67 -20.57
N SER A 436 -13.47 5.36 -20.33
CA SER A 436 -12.38 4.39 -20.27
C SER A 436 -11.54 4.29 -21.56
N GLU A 437 -12.18 4.34 -22.74
CA GLU A 437 -11.46 4.28 -24.02
C GLU A 437 -10.56 5.49 -24.28
N VAL A 438 -11.05 6.69 -23.95
CA VAL A 438 -10.31 7.95 -24.10
C VAL A 438 -9.17 8.01 -23.09
N PHE A 439 -9.46 7.64 -21.83
CA PHE A 439 -8.46 7.55 -20.77
C PHE A 439 -7.33 6.60 -21.17
N ARG A 440 -7.66 5.37 -21.58
CA ARG A 440 -6.68 4.37 -22.03
C ARG A 440 -5.84 4.87 -23.20
N THR A 441 -6.45 5.56 -24.18
CA THR A 441 -5.71 6.14 -25.31
C THR A 441 -4.69 7.18 -24.85
N GLY A 442 -5.05 8.04 -23.89
CA GLY A 442 -4.11 9.00 -23.31
C GLY A 442 -3.00 8.34 -22.51
N ILE A 443 -3.31 7.29 -21.75
CA ILE A 443 -2.30 6.49 -21.02
C ILE A 443 -1.32 5.80 -21.96
N THR A 444 -1.80 5.14 -23.03
CA THR A 444 -0.91 4.56 -24.04
C THR A 444 0.00 5.63 -24.65
N GLY A 445 -0.55 6.79 -25.03
CA GLY A 445 0.24 7.88 -25.60
C GLY A 445 1.31 8.41 -24.63
N TYR A 446 0.97 8.53 -23.34
CA TYR A 446 1.91 8.90 -22.28
C TYR A 446 3.06 7.88 -22.16
N LEU A 447 2.74 6.59 -22.04
CA LEU A 447 3.76 5.55 -21.88
C LEU A 447 4.67 5.44 -23.12
N GLU A 448 4.12 5.52 -24.33
CA GLU A 448 4.89 5.49 -25.58
C GLU A 448 5.83 6.69 -25.71
N GLN A 449 5.36 7.89 -25.33
CA GLN A 449 6.14 9.12 -25.44
C GLN A 449 7.32 9.16 -24.45
N HIS A 450 7.13 8.61 -23.26
CA HIS A 450 8.09 8.72 -22.16
C HIS A 450 8.84 7.40 -21.85
N ALA A 451 8.68 6.37 -22.68
CA ALA A 451 9.32 5.06 -22.52
C ALA A 451 10.84 5.19 -22.28
N TYR A 452 11.34 4.47 -21.27
CA TYR A 452 12.73 4.48 -20.77
C TYR A 452 13.21 5.83 -20.22
N GLY A 453 12.32 6.80 -20.07
CA GLY A 453 12.60 8.13 -19.54
C GLY A 453 11.99 8.35 -18.17
N MET A 454 11.88 9.63 -17.82
CA MET A 454 11.28 10.11 -16.59
C MET A 454 10.20 11.15 -16.87
N THR A 455 9.29 11.32 -15.91
CA THR A 455 8.12 12.19 -16.03
C THR A 455 7.85 12.97 -14.76
N GLU A 456 7.28 14.15 -14.93
CA GLU A 456 6.59 14.88 -13.87
C GLU A 456 5.07 14.69 -14.01
N THR A 457 4.33 15.00 -12.94
CA THR A 457 2.85 14.93 -12.92
C THR A 457 2.19 15.67 -14.08
N ALA A 458 2.80 16.77 -14.52
CA ALA A 458 2.29 17.59 -15.61
C ALA A 458 2.26 16.86 -16.97
N ASP A 459 3.17 15.91 -17.21
CA ASP A 459 3.28 15.17 -18.47
C ASP A 459 2.09 14.24 -18.69
N LEU A 460 1.67 13.54 -17.63
CA LEU A 460 0.47 12.69 -17.63
C LEU A 460 -0.79 13.50 -17.96
N TRP A 461 -0.94 14.67 -17.36
CA TRP A 461 -2.09 15.53 -17.60
C TRP A 461 -2.12 16.07 -19.02
N ASP A 462 -0.97 16.43 -19.60
CA ASP A 462 -0.89 16.85 -20.99
C ASP A 462 -1.34 15.74 -21.96
N ALA A 463 -0.93 14.48 -21.70
CA ALA A 463 -1.34 13.34 -22.52
C ALA A 463 -2.86 13.08 -22.45
N LEU A 464 -3.43 13.09 -21.24
CA LEU A 464 -4.87 12.89 -21.03
C LEU A 464 -5.71 14.05 -21.57
N GLU A 465 -5.24 15.30 -21.43
CA GLU A 465 -5.88 16.49 -22.00
C GLU A 465 -5.84 16.47 -23.53
N ALA A 466 -4.72 16.05 -24.13
CA ALA A 466 -4.60 15.89 -25.57
C ALA A 466 -5.54 14.81 -26.14
N ALA A 467 -5.74 13.72 -25.41
CA ALA A 467 -6.64 12.63 -25.82
C ALA A 467 -8.13 12.98 -25.65
N SER A 468 -8.49 13.67 -24.57
CA SER A 468 -9.88 13.92 -24.19
C SER A 468 -10.45 15.25 -24.68
N GLY A 469 -9.62 16.28 -24.80
CA GLY A 469 -10.06 17.67 -25.00
C GLY A 469 -10.72 18.31 -23.77
N GLU A 470 -10.76 17.61 -22.62
CA GLU A 470 -11.21 18.14 -21.33
C GLU A 470 -10.06 18.84 -20.60
N PRO A 471 -10.32 19.82 -19.71
CA PRO A 471 -9.29 20.58 -19.02
C PRO A 471 -8.67 19.79 -17.85
N VAL A 472 -8.08 18.62 -18.16
CA VAL A 472 -7.58 17.64 -17.20
C VAL A 472 -6.56 18.26 -16.26
N ARG A 473 -5.59 19.05 -16.75
CA ARG A 473 -4.57 19.66 -15.90
C ARG A 473 -5.21 20.52 -14.80
N ARG A 474 -6.14 21.41 -15.17
CA ARG A 474 -6.84 22.30 -14.23
C ARG A 474 -7.62 21.53 -13.18
N ILE A 475 -8.30 20.46 -13.60
CA ILE A 475 -9.08 19.61 -12.68
C ILE A 475 -8.12 18.93 -11.71
N MET A 476 -7.13 18.20 -12.23
CA MET A 476 -6.32 17.27 -11.44
C MET A 476 -5.27 17.95 -10.58
N GLU A 477 -4.72 19.10 -10.97
CA GLU A 477 -3.84 19.88 -10.09
C GLU A 477 -4.51 20.18 -8.73
N SER A 478 -5.83 20.44 -8.72
CA SER A 478 -6.57 20.68 -7.48
C SER A 478 -6.71 19.43 -6.60
N TRP A 479 -6.69 18.23 -7.19
CA TRP A 479 -6.83 16.96 -6.49
C TRP A 479 -5.48 16.41 -6.02
N ILE A 480 -4.42 16.65 -6.78
CA ILE A 480 -3.07 16.18 -6.48
C ILE A 480 -2.40 17.07 -5.41
N PHE A 481 -2.45 18.40 -5.59
CA PHE A 481 -1.69 19.34 -4.76
C PHE A 481 -2.47 19.90 -3.56
N ARG A 482 -3.64 19.33 -3.23
CA ARG A 482 -4.43 19.74 -2.05
C ARG A 482 -4.89 18.54 -1.23
N GLY A 483 -4.55 18.56 0.06
CA GLY A 483 -5.08 17.61 1.03
C GLY A 483 -6.55 17.87 1.38
N GLY A 484 -7.28 16.81 1.70
CA GLY A 484 -8.73 16.83 1.91
C GLY A 484 -9.54 16.49 0.65
N HIS A 485 -10.85 16.36 0.85
CA HIS A 485 -11.84 16.05 -0.18
C HIS A 485 -13.16 16.78 0.09
N PRO A 486 -14.02 16.96 -0.94
CA PRO A 486 -15.31 17.61 -0.77
C PRO A 486 -16.39 16.66 -0.22
N LEU A 487 -17.30 17.25 0.57
CA LEU A 487 -18.64 16.76 0.87
C LEU A 487 -19.63 17.44 -0.09
N VAL A 488 -20.28 16.66 -0.94
CA VAL A 488 -21.34 17.14 -1.83
C VAL A 488 -22.69 16.98 -1.14
N THR A 489 -23.36 18.09 -0.86
CA THR A 489 -24.73 18.11 -0.34
C THR A 489 -25.72 18.14 -1.50
N VAL A 490 -26.67 17.20 -1.48
CA VAL A 490 -27.71 17.06 -2.50
C VAL A 490 -29.09 17.27 -1.87
N GLU A 491 -29.77 18.31 -2.30
CA GLU A 491 -31.09 18.68 -1.80
C GLU A 491 -32.14 18.57 -2.90
N ASN A 492 -33.29 18.00 -2.57
CA ASN A 492 -34.46 18.03 -3.47
C ASN A 492 -35.03 19.46 -3.54
N THR A 493 -35.32 19.92 -4.75
CA THR A 493 -36.06 21.17 -5.01
C THR A 493 -37.41 20.86 -5.66
N ALA A 494 -38.21 21.90 -5.91
CA ALA A 494 -39.51 21.71 -6.58
C ALA A 494 -39.38 21.20 -8.02
N THR A 495 -38.25 21.46 -8.68
CA THR A 495 -38.01 21.15 -10.10
C THR A 495 -36.93 20.10 -10.32
N GLY A 496 -36.16 19.74 -9.29
CA GLY A 496 -35.08 18.75 -9.40
C GLY A 496 -34.18 18.73 -8.18
N LEU A 497 -32.89 18.99 -8.36
CA LEU A 497 -31.88 18.93 -7.31
C LEU A 497 -31.07 20.23 -7.22
N ARG A 498 -30.66 20.57 -6.00
CA ARG A 498 -29.61 21.53 -5.73
C ARG A 498 -28.38 20.79 -5.21
N LEU A 499 -27.26 21.01 -5.88
CA LEU A 499 -25.96 20.45 -5.54
C LEU A 499 -25.06 21.56 -5.00
N SER A 500 -24.35 21.30 -3.91
CA SER A 500 -23.34 22.21 -3.37
C SER A 500 -22.21 21.42 -2.72
N GLN A 501 -21.04 22.01 -2.60
CA GLN A 501 -19.88 21.35 -1.99
C GLN A 501 -19.26 22.21 -0.88
N GLU A 502 -18.67 21.52 0.09
CA GLU A 502 -17.77 22.07 1.10
C GLU A 502 -16.66 21.06 1.42
N ARG A 503 -15.58 21.45 2.08
CA ARG A 503 -14.57 20.48 2.55
C ARG A 503 -15.16 19.58 3.64
N PHE A 504 -14.96 18.27 3.54
CA PHE A 504 -15.25 17.35 4.63
C PHE A 504 -14.10 17.33 5.66
N SER A 505 -14.44 17.34 6.95
CA SER A 505 -13.49 17.08 8.03
C SER A 505 -14.21 16.57 9.27
N TYR A 506 -13.50 15.86 10.14
CA TYR A 506 -14.03 15.51 11.47
C TYR A 506 -14.03 16.73 12.40
N GLN A 507 -14.97 16.77 13.34
CA GLN A 507 -14.94 17.73 14.45
C GLN A 507 -14.14 17.10 15.58
N ALA A 508 -13.08 17.77 16.02
CA ALA A 508 -12.38 17.43 17.26
C ALA A 508 -12.05 18.70 18.04
N ASP A 509 -12.91 19.05 19.01
CA ASP A 509 -12.78 20.23 19.89
C ASP A 509 -11.45 20.24 20.66
N SER A 510 -10.86 19.07 20.88
CA SER A 510 -9.59 18.89 21.58
C SER A 510 -8.33 19.16 20.74
N LEU A 511 -8.47 19.55 19.47
CA LEU A 511 -7.34 19.88 18.58
C LEU A 511 -6.83 21.32 18.70
N GLU A 512 -7.37 22.15 19.60
CA GLU A 512 -6.87 23.50 19.82
C GLU A 512 -5.81 23.57 20.93
N SER A 513 -4.52 23.75 20.56
CA SER A 513 -3.60 24.75 21.17
C SER A 513 -2.11 24.70 20.75
N SER A 514 -1.67 23.91 19.75
CA SER A 514 -0.22 23.85 19.42
C SER A 514 0.18 23.76 17.94
N SER A 515 -0.67 24.20 17.02
CA SER A 515 -0.13 24.76 15.77
C SER A 515 -0.87 26.05 15.47
N SER A 516 -0.10 27.06 15.10
CA SER A 516 -0.59 28.35 14.65
C SER A 516 -1.80 28.15 13.77
N ALA A 517 -2.87 28.86 14.13
CA ALA A 517 -3.94 29.22 13.23
C ALA A 517 -3.36 29.89 11.97
N GLU A 518 -2.89 29.10 11.02
CA GLU A 518 -3.32 29.21 9.64
C GLU A 518 -4.63 28.44 9.51
N SER A 519 -5.61 28.85 10.31
CA SER A 519 -6.99 28.80 9.89
C SER A 519 -7.09 29.72 8.67
N SER A 520 -6.74 29.20 7.49
CA SER A 520 -7.22 29.74 6.24
C SER A 520 -8.72 29.45 6.15
N SER A 521 -9.46 30.21 6.96
CA SER A 521 -10.82 30.64 6.67
C SER A 521 -10.86 31.65 5.50
N ALA A 522 -9.76 31.78 4.75
CA ALA A 522 -9.82 32.21 3.36
C ALA A 522 -10.46 31.05 2.59
N GLU A 523 -11.64 31.28 2.02
CA GLU A 523 -12.36 30.34 1.15
C GLU A 523 -11.39 29.59 0.24
N ALA A 524 -10.97 28.38 0.62
CA ALA A 524 -10.17 27.54 -0.25
C ALA A 524 -11.00 27.34 -1.52
N GLU A 525 -10.40 27.57 -2.69
CA GLU A 525 -11.12 27.44 -3.96
C GLU A 525 -11.85 26.08 -4.00
N PRO A 526 -13.11 26.02 -4.47
CA PRO A 526 -13.82 24.74 -4.55
C PRO A 526 -13.06 23.76 -5.45
N TRP A 527 -13.15 22.46 -5.17
CA TRP A 527 -12.60 21.46 -6.08
C TRP A 527 -13.46 21.44 -7.36
N PRO A 528 -12.88 21.52 -8.57
CA PRO A 528 -13.52 21.07 -9.79
C PRO A 528 -13.81 19.58 -9.65
N THR A 529 -15.02 19.24 -9.22
CA THR A 529 -15.40 17.88 -8.84
C THR A 529 -16.09 17.20 -10.01
N PRO A 530 -15.44 16.24 -10.69
CA PRO A 530 -16.06 15.51 -11.78
C PRO A 530 -17.12 14.56 -11.19
N MET A 531 -18.37 14.77 -11.53
CA MET A 531 -19.49 14.02 -10.97
C MET A 531 -20.30 13.33 -12.07
N VAL A 532 -20.69 12.10 -11.76
CA VAL A 532 -21.80 11.41 -12.40
C VAL A 532 -22.92 11.30 -11.36
N ILE A 533 -24.14 11.65 -11.71
CA ILE A 533 -25.31 11.56 -10.83
C ILE A 533 -26.41 10.81 -11.57
N SER A 534 -26.97 9.81 -10.93
CA SER A 534 -28.09 9.01 -11.42
C SER A 534 -29.36 9.36 -10.65
N THR A 535 -30.44 9.67 -11.35
CA THR A 535 -31.71 10.12 -10.77
C THR A 535 -32.89 9.36 -11.34
N LYS A 536 -33.93 9.16 -10.52
CA LYS A 536 -35.27 8.74 -10.95
C LYS A 536 -36.27 9.77 -10.49
N THR A 537 -37.17 10.22 -11.36
CA THR A 537 -38.30 11.07 -10.93
C THR A 537 -39.54 10.23 -10.69
N ALA A 538 -40.48 10.76 -9.90
CA ALA A 538 -41.76 10.09 -9.69
C ALA A 538 -42.63 10.00 -10.97
N ALA A 539 -42.32 10.79 -12.00
CA ALA A 539 -43.12 10.92 -13.21
C ALA A 539 -42.69 9.94 -14.33
N ASP A 540 -41.39 9.69 -14.48
CA ASP A 540 -40.83 8.83 -15.53
C ASP A 540 -40.45 7.43 -15.04
N GLY A 541 -40.07 7.29 -13.75
CA GLY A 541 -39.60 6.04 -13.16
C GLY A 541 -38.32 5.47 -13.81
N ALA A 542 -37.75 6.18 -14.79
CA ALA A 542 -36.57 5.77 -15.53
C ALA A 542 -35.31 6.39 -14.90
N THR A 543 -34.24 5.61 -14.88
CA THR A 543 -32.93 6.10 -14.45
C THR A 543 -32.35 7.01 -15.51
N THR A 544 -32.01 8.25 -15.14
CA THR A 544 -31.30 9.21 -15.98
C THR A 544 -29.97 9.57 -15.35
N GLU A 545 -28.89 9.47 -16.13
CA GLU A 545 -27.54 9.88 -15.71
C GLU A 545 -27.21 11.29 -16.18
N HIS A 546 -26.54 12.04 -15.31
CA HIS A 546 -26.10 13.41 -15.53
C HIS A 546 -24.61 13.50 -15.23
N ARG A 547 -23.85 14.09 -16.16
CA ARG A 547 -22.42 14.36 -15.99
C ARG A 547 -22.22 15.86 -15.83
N LEU A 548 -21.51 16.26 -14.79
CA LEU A 548 -21.18 17.66 -14.56
C LEU A 548 -19.84 17.82 -13.85
N LEU A 549 -19.24 19.00 -14.00
CA LEU A 549 -18.12 19.44 -13.18
C LEU A 549 -18.64 20.41 -12.13
N LEU A 550 -18.74 19.96 -10.87
CA LEU A 550 -19.26 20.77 -9.77
C LEU A 550 -18.13 21.65 -9.22
N GLU A 551 -18.29 22.96 -9.28
CA GLU A 551 -17.37 23.97 -8.67
C GLU A 551 -18.15 24.94 -7.78
N HIS A 552 -19.32 25.36 -8.24
CA HIS A 552 -20.25 26.18 -7.48
C HIS A 552 -21.57 25.45 -7.33
N ALA A 553 -22.48 26.00 -6.52
CA ALA A 553 -23.80 25.40 -6.40
C ALA A 553 -24.50 25.32 -7.77
N VAL A 554 -25.03 24.15 -8.11
CA VAL A 554 -25.72 23.88 -9.38
C VAL A 554 -27.16 23.47 -9.08
N GLU A 555 -28.09 24.04 -9.84
CA GLU A 555 -29.48 23.57 -9.91
C GLU A 555 -29.63 22.65 -11.11
N LEU A 556 -29.96 21.38 -10.86
CA LEU A 556 -30.23 20.38 -11.88
C LEU A 556 -31.74 20.25 -12.05
N ASP A 557 -32.26 20.73 -13.18
CA ASP A 557 -33.69 20.62 -13.50
C ASP A 557 -34.02 19.22 -14.03
N LEU A 558 -34.86 18.50 -13.30
CA LEU A 558 -35.34 17.15 -13.64
C LEU A 558 -36.80 17.17 -14.09
N GLY A 559 -37.44 18.35 -14.16
CA GLY A 559 -38.89 18.49 -14.40
C GLY A 559 -39.77 18.13 -13.20
N GLY A 560 -39.18 17.91 -12.02
CA GLY A 560 -39.84 17.55 -10.77
C GLY A 560 -38.85 17.04 -9.71
N PRO A 561 -39.27 16.88 -8.44
CA PRO A 561 -38.38 16.37 -7.40
C PRO A 561 -37.93 14.93 -7.70
N ALA A 562 -36.69 14.60 -7.34
CA ALA A 562 -36.17 13.25 -7.48
C ALA A 562 -36.81 12.32 -6.44
N ALA A 563 -37.22 11.14 -6.90
CA ALA A 563 -37.70 10.04 -6.05
C ALA A 563 -36.54 9.20 -5.51
N VAL A 564 -35.52 8.96 -6.33
CA VAL A 564 -34.26 8.31 -5.95
C VAL A 564 -33.11 9.11 -6.52
N VAL A 565 -32.05 9.29 -5.73
CA VAL A 565 -30.80 9.93 -6.16
C VAL A 565 -29.64 9.04 -5.76
N GLN A 566 -28.80 8.72 -6.74
CA GLN A 566 -27.47 8.18 -6.55
C GLN A 566 -26.45 9.21 -7.05
N ALA A 567 -25.83 9.94 -6.14
CA ALA A 567 -24.93 11.05 -6.49
C ALA A 567 -23.48 10.63 -6.77
N ASN A 568 -23.15 9.35 -6.56
CA ASN A 568 -21.86 8.77 -6.89
C ASN A 568 -22.07 7.30 -7.35
N PRO A 569 -22.70 7.07 -8.52
CA PRO A 569 -23.01 5.74 -9.01
C PRO A 569 -21.74 4.92 -9.19
N GLY A 570 -21.79 3.67 -8.72
CA GLY A 570 -20.62 2.78 -8.65
C GLY A 570 -19.51 3.24 -7.69
N GLY A 571 -19.72 4.29 -6.89
CA GLY A 571 -18.72 4.78 -5.94
C GLY A 571 -17.39 5.22 -6.58
N ASN A 572 -17.43 5.67 -7.83
CA ASN A 572 -16.21 5.96 -8.58
C ASN A 572 -15.54 7.28 -8.21
N GLY A 573 -16.30 8.24 -7.67
CA GLY A 573 -15.78 9.54 -7.26
C GLY A 573 -15.13 9.53 -5.87
N PHE A 574 -14.04 10.30 -5.71
CA PHE A 574 -13.39 10.54 -4.41
C PHE A 574 -13.97 11.78 -3.71
N PHE A 575 -15.26 11.74 -3.43
CA PHE A 575 -15.99 12.72 -2.64
C PHE A 575 -17.08 12.03 -1.84
N ARG A 576 -17.46 12.64 -0.71
CA ARG A 576 -18.57 12.14 0.12
C ARG A 576 -19.88 12.79 -0.29
N VAL A 577 -20.99 12.11 -0.07
CA VAL A 577 -22.33 12.62 -0.37
C VAL A 577 -23.13 12.78 0.92
N ASN A 578 -23.68 13.98 1.11
CA ASN A 578 -24.70 14.24 2.12
C ASN A 578 -26.09 14.25 1.48
N LEU A 579 -26.86 13.19 1.74
CA LEU A 579 -28.26 13.06 1.34
C LEU A 579 -29.19 13.29 2.55
N SER A 580 -30.37 13.85 2.32
CA SER A 580 -31.42 13.88 3.34
C SER A 580 -31.85 12.46 3.75
N GLU A 581 -32.38 12.29 4.97
CA GLU A 581 -32.85 10.99 5.48
C GLU A 581 -33.83 10.29 4.51
N SER A 582 -34.73 11.06 3.89
CA SER A 582 -35.65 10.56 2.88
C SER A 582 -34.93 10.00 1.65
N LEU A 583 -33.93 10.71 1.11
CA LEU A 583 -33.16 10.26 -0.05
C LEU A 583 -32.26 9.07 0.28
N ARG A 584 -31.65 9.05 1.47
CA ARG A 584 -30.89 7.88 1.95
C ARG A 584 -31.77 6.63 2.01
N THR A 585 -32.96 6.75 2.60
CA THR A 585 -33.91 5.63 2.70
C THR A 585 -34.42 5.19 1.34
N SER A 586 -34.74 6.13 0.44
CA SER A 586 -35.16 5.83 -0.92
C SER A 586 -34.08 5.11 -1.73
N LEU A 587 -32.80 5.50 -1.60
CA LEU A 587 -31.69 4.78 -2.23
C LEU A 587 -31.49 3.39 -1.61
N ALA A 588 -31.49 3.28 -0.27
CA ALA A 588 -31.32 2.02 0.45
C ALA A 588 -32.44 1.00 0.18
N THR A 589 -33.58 1.44 -0.36
CA THR A 589 -34.73 0.58 -0.70
C THR A 589 -34.97 0.45 -2.21
N ASP A 590 -34.13 1.07 -3.04
CA ASP A 590 -34.25 0.99 -4.49
C ASP A 590 -33.80 -0.40 -4.98
N PRO A 591 -34.68 -1.21 -5.60
CA PRO A 591 -34.32 -2.55 -6.06
C PRO A 591 -33.29 -2.57 -7.20
N THR A 592 -32.95 -1.43 -7.80
CA THR A 592 -31.90 -1.36 -8.83
C THR A 592 -30.55 -0.88 -8.28
N ALA A 593 -30.46 -0.55 -6.99
CA ALA A 593 -29.20 -0.15 -6.39
C ALA A 593 -28.28 -1.38 -6.24
N THR A 594 -26.98 -1.14 -6.41
CA THR A 594 -25.93 -2.17 -6.35
C THR A 594 -25.28 -2.20 -4.96
N SER A 595 -24.61 -3.31 -4.63
CA SER A 595 -23.92 -3.44 -3.33
C SER A 595 -22.84 -2.38 -3.10
N ILE A 596 -22.13 -1.94 -4.15
CA ILE A 596 -21.16 -0.83 -4.04
C ILE A 596 -21.84 0.50 -3.71
N GLU A 597 -23.07 0.72 -4.17
CA GLU A 597 -23.85 1.92 -3.84
C GLU A 597 -24.34 1.89 -2.39
N PHE A 598 -24.72 0.72 -1.89
CA PHE A 598 -25.01 0.50 -0.47
C PHE A 598 -23.77 0.68 0.40
N PHE A 599 -22.60 0.24 -0.07
CA PHE A 599 -21.32 0.49 0.57
C PHE A 599 -21.08 2.00 0.72
N VAL A 600 -21.16 2.76 -0.38
CA VAL A 600 -20.93 4.22 -0.38
C VAL A 600 -21.88 4.91 0.59
N LEU A 601 -23.17 4.57 0.52
CA LEU A 601 -24.20 5.16 1.37
C LEU A 601 -23.92 4.91 2.86
N LEU A 602 -23.54 3.68 3.22
CA LEU A 602 -23.18 3.34 4.59
C LEU A 602 -21.92 4.08 5.05
N ASP A 603 -20.88 4.13 4.20
CA ASP A 603 -19.61 4.77 4.55
C ASP A 603 -19.76 6.28 4.75
N ASP A 604 -20.49 6.96 3.88
CA ASP A 604 -20.79 8.39 4.00
C ASP A 604 -21.63 8.69 5.26
N THR A 605 -22.59 7.84 5.57
CA THR A 605 -23.42 7.98 6.78
C THR A 605 -22.59 7.77 8.05
N TRP A 606 -21.68 6.78 8.06
CA TRP A 606 -20.74 6.56 9.17
C TRP A 606 -19.80 7.75 9.36
N ALA A 607 -19.22 8.28 8.29
CA ALA A 607 -18.36 9.45 8.36
C ALA A 607 -19.14 10.67 8.87
N GLY A 608 -20.39 10.84 8.44
CA GLY A 608 -21.32 11.84 8.97
C GLY A 608 -21.57 11.69 10.48
N PHE A 609 -21.70 10.45 10.98
CA PHE A 609 -21.86 10.18 12.42
C PHE A 609 -20.61 10.59 13.23
N LEU A 610 -19.42 10.23 12.75
CA LEU A 610 -18.16 10.64 13.38
C LEU A 610 -17.98 12.17 13.36
N ALA A 611 -18.40 12.82 12.27
CA ALA A 611 -18.39 14.27 12.12
C ALA A 611 -19.56 15.00 12.82
N ASN A 612 -20.36 14.31 13.63
CA ASN A 612 -21.50 14.87 14.37
C ASN A 612 -22.61 15.50 13.48
N ARG A 613 -22.81 14.92 12.29
CA ARG A 613 -23.85 15.31 11.31
C ARG A 613 -25.00 14.32 11.21
N VAL A 614 -24.81 13.11 11.73
CA VAL A 614 -25.78 12.00 11.74
C VAL A 614 -25.84 11.44 13.15
N SER A 615 -27.04 11.15 13.66
CA SER A 615 -27.21 10.54 14.98
C SER A 615 -26.97 9.02 14.95
N ALA A 616 -26.77 8.41 16.14
CA ALA A 616 -26.66 6.95 16.23
C ALA A 616 -27.96 6.26 15.76
N GLU A 617 -29.12 6.84 16.07
CA GLU A 617 -30.43 6.33 15.68
C GLU A 617 -30.64 6.36 14.16
N GLU A 618 -30.21 7.44 13.49
CA GLU A 618 -30.25 7.53 12.02
C GLU A 618 -29.37 6.48 11.36
N LEU A 619 -28.16 6.26 11.88
CA LEU A 619 -27.23 5.25 11.39
C LEU A 619 -27.78 3.82 11.61
N GLU A 620 -28.30 3.52 12.80
CA GLU A 620 -28.94 2.24 13.10
C GLU A 620 -30.17 2.01 12.22
N GLY A 621 -30.97 3.05 11.96
CA GLY A 621 -32.10 3.01 11.04
C GLY A 621 -31.68 2.62 9.61
N LEU A 622 -30.60 3.22 9.11
CA LEU A 622 -30.05 2.85 7.80
C LEU A 622 -29.58 1.38 7.77
N LEU A 623 -28.85 0.93 8.79
CA LEU A 623 -28.39 -0.46 8.88
C LEU A 623 -29.56 -1.44 8.83
N ARG A 624 -30.65 -1.18 9.57
CA ARG A 624 -31.86 -2.02 9.55
C ARG A 624 -32.48 -2.11 8.17
N VAL A 625 -32.41 -1.05 7.36
CA VAL A 625 -32.94 -1.04 5.99
C VAL A 625 -32.02 -1.82 5.05
N LEU A 626 -30.71 -1.52 5.07
CA LEU A 626 -29.73 -2.14 4.17
C LEU A 626 -29.65 -3.67 4.36
N CYS A 627 -29.60 -4.12 5.62
CA CYS A 627 -29.43 -5.53 5.96
C CYS A 627 -30.62 -6.43 5.54
N ILE A 628 -31.79 -5.87 5.19
CA ILE A 628 -32.95 -6.65 4.73
C ILE A 628 -32.62 -7.42 3.45
N SER A 629 -31.90 -6.78 2.52
CA SER A 629 -31.67 -7.31 1.18
C SER A 629 -30.20 -7.57 0.87
N GLU A 630 -29.28 -6.82 1.48
CA GLU A 630 -27.84 -6.95 1.20
C GLU A 630 -27.30 -8.36 1.51
N SER A 631 -26.44 -8.84 0.63
CA SER A 631 -25.79 -10.15 0.67
C SER A 631 -24.34 -10.13 0.19
N ASP A 632 -23.76 -8.95 -0.05
CA ASP A 632 -22.38 -8.80 -0.48
C ASP A 632 -21.42 -8.83 0.71
N PRO A 633 -20.42 -9.73 0.74
CA PRO A 633 -19.46 -9.82 1.84
C PRO A 633 -18.72 -8.52 2.14
N ALA A 634 -18.35 -7.73 1.12
CA ALA A 634 -17.59 -6.49 1.34
C ALA A 634 -18.43 -5.42 2.04
N VAL A 635 -19.72 -5.34 1.72
CA VAL A 635 -20.68 -4.46 2.41
C VAL A 635 -20.87 -4.94 3.86
N TRP A 636 -21.03 -6.25 4.07
CA TRP A 636 -21.14 -6.83 5.40
C TRP A 636 -19.87 -6.67 6.26
N ARG A 637 -18.67 -6.66 5.66
CA ARG A 637 -17.44 -6.27 6.37
C ARG A 637 -17.49 -4.81 6.81
N ARG A 638 -17.99 -3.91 5.97
CA ARG A 638 -18.16 -2.50 6.37
C ARG A 638 -19.18 -2.36 7.49
N ILE A 639 -20.31 -3.06 7.40
CA ILE A 639 -21.31 -3.16 8.48
C ILE A 639 -20.66 -3.68 9.76
N SER A 640 -19.88 -4.76 9.69
CA SER A 640 -19.17 -5.34 10.83
C SER A 640 -18.20 -4.34 11.46
N SER A 641 -17.44 -3.59 10.66
CA SER A 641 -16.56 -2.52 11.14
C SER A 641 -17.34 -1.41 11.86
N VAL A 642 -18.47 -0.95 11.29
CA VAL A 642 -19.34 0.06 11.91
C VAL A 642 -19.91 -0.44 13.23
N LEU A 643 -20.41 -1.68 13.28
CA LEU A 643 -20.97 -2.27 14.50
C LEU A 643 -19.90 -2.50 15.58
N SER A 644 -18.69 -2.92 15.18
CA SER A 644 -17.52 -3.05 16.08
C SER A 644 -17.18 -1.72 16.74
N GLU A 645 -17.13 -0.65 15.96
CA GLU A 645 -16.82 0.68 16.46
C GLU A 645 -17.97 1.25 17.30
N LEU A 646 -19.24 1.10 16.91
CA LEU A 646 -20.38 1.48 17.76
C LEU A 646 -20.37 0.75 19.11
N HIS A 647 -19.98 -0.54 19.10
CA HIS A 647 -19.81 -1.33 20.31
C HIS A 647 -18.74 -0.73 21.23
N ARG A 648 -17.58 -0.40 20.66
CA ARG A 648 -16.44 0.22 21.36
C ARG A 648 -16.76 1.62 21.90
N LEU A 649 -17.35 2.48 21.07
CA LEU A 649 -17.74 3.84 21.44
C LEU A 649 -18.77 3.84 22.56
N GLY A 650 -19.78 2.97 22.49
CA GLY A 650 -20.81 2.83 23.53
C GLY A 650 -20.30 2.23 24.84
N GLY A 651 -19.28 1.38 24.80
CA GLY A 651 -18.75 0.68 25.96
C GLY A 651 -19.81 -0.18 26.67
N GLU A 652 -19.56 -0.53 27.94
CA GLU A 652 -20.45 -1.39 28.74
C GLU A 652 -21.88 -0.84 28.87
N GLY A 653 -22.06 0.49 28.83
CA GLY A 653 -23.38 1.13 28.91
C GLY A 653 -24.30 0.77 27.74
N ARG A 654 -23.75 0.43 26.57
CA ARG A 654 -24.51 0.04 25.37
C ARG A 654 -24.29 -1.41 24.94
N ALA A 655 -23.50 -2.20 25.68
CA ALA A 655 -23.13 -3.56 25.28
C ALA A 655 -24.35 -4.44 24.97
N THR A 656 -25.39 -4.42 25.82
CA THR A 656 -26.62 -5.20 25.60
C THR A 656 -27.39 -4.75 24.35
N HIS A 657 -27.63 -3.44 24.21
CA HIS A 657 -28.31 -2.88 23.02
C HIS A 657 -27.56 -3.25 21.72
N ASN A 658 -26.23 -3.13 21.74
CA ASN A 658 -25.42 -3.42 20.56
C ASN A 658 -25.42 -4.93 20.23
N ARG A 659 -25.44 -5.83 21.22
CA ARG A 659 -25.62 -7.27 20.99
C ARG A 659 -26.99 -7.59 20.37
N GLU A 660 -28.06 -7.00 20.91
CA GLU A 660 -29.42 -7.17 20.38
C GLU A 660 -29.54 -6.64 18.94
N LEU A 661 -28.93 -5.48 18.65
CA LEU A 661 -28.85 -4.93 17.29
C LEU A 661 -28.12 -5.88 16.34
N ILE A 662 -26.95 -6.41 16.74
CA ILE A 662 -26.18 -7.36 15.93
C ILE A 662 -27.02 -8.60 15.59
N GLN A 663 -27.68 -9.20 16.59
CA GLN A 663 -28.56 -10.35 16.38
C GLN A 663 -29.69 -10.01 15.42
N GLU A 664 -30.38 -8.88 15.62
CA GLU A 664 -31.48 -8.46 14.74
C GLU A 664 -31.03 -8.31 13.27
N LEU A 665 -29.90 -7.66 13.03
CA LEU A 665 -29.40 -7.40 11.68
C LEU A 665 -28.94 -8.69 10.98
N CYS A 666 -28.30 -9.61 11.71
CA CYS A 666 -27.69 -10.80 11.12
C CYS A 666 -28.67 -11.95 10.91
N ASP A 667 -29.70 -12.07 11.76
CA ASP A 667 -30.63 -13.21 11.81
C ASP A 667 -31.25 -13.58 10.46
N GLN A 668 -31.74 -12.57 9.72
CA GLN A 668 -32.39 -12.78 8.43
C GLN A 668 -31.35 -13.14 7.35
N SER A 669 -30.19 -12.50 7.37
CA SER A 669 -29.12 -12.74 6.39
C SER A 669 -28.51 -14.12 6.58
N LEU A 670 -28.24 -14.54 7.82
CA LEU A 670 -27.72 -15.87 8.10
C LEU A 670 -28.71 -16.96 7.64
N LYS A 671 -30.01 -16.81 7.94
CA LYS A 671 -31.05 -17.75 7.46
C LYS A 671 -31.08 -17.86 5.93
N ARG A 672 -30.90 -16.74 5.21
CA ARG A 672 -30.84 -16.73 3.74
C ARG A 672 -29.62 -17.48 3.23
N VAL A 673 -28.44 -17.19 3.80
CA VAL A 673 -27.17 -17.82 3.43
C VAL A 673 -27.19 -19.32 3.72
N GLU A 674 -27.61 -19.73 4.91
CA GLU A 674 -27.72 -21.16 5.26
C GLU A 674 -28.74 -21.90 4.37
N SER A 675 -29.86 -21.25 4.04
CA SER A 675 -30.83 -21.83 3.11
C SER A 675 -30.27 -22.00 1.71
N PHE A 676 -29.42 -21.06 1.25
CA PHE A 676 -28.78 -21.14 -0.06
C PHE A 676 -27.73 -22.25 -0.10
N LEU A 677 -26.82 -22.27 0.88
CA LEU A 677 -25.76 -23.27 0.99
C LEU A 677 -26.30 -24.69 1.27
N GLY A 678 -27.47 -24.81 1.90
CA GLY A 678 -28.14 -26.08 2.17
C GLY A 678 -28.83 -26.72 0.95
N THR A 679 -28.90 -26.05 -0.20
CA THR A 679 -29.48 -26.63 -1.42
C THR A 679 -28.46 -27.55 -2.14
N PRO A 680 -28.79 -28.82 -2.44
CA PRO A 680 -27.86 -29.69 -3.15
C PRO A 680 -27.65 -29.20 -4.59
N GLN A 681 -26.42 -28.84 -4.96
CA GLN A 681 -26.11 -28.38 -6.32
C GLN A 681 -25.04 -29.25 -6.99
N GLN A 682 -25.20 -29.43 -8.31
CA GLN A 682 -24.35 -30.26 -9.17
C GLN A 682 -23.11 -29.52 -9.69
N ASP A 683 -23.02 -28.19 -9.52
CA ASP A 683 -21.88 -27.35 -9.87
C ASP A 683 -21.77 -26.20 -8.85
N LYS A 684 -20.55 -25.83 -8.43
CA LYS A 684 -20.28 -24.66 -7.59
C LYS A 684 -20.47 -23.40 -8.44
N ASP A 685 -21.62 -22.74 -8.32
CA ASP A 685 -21.92 -21.49 -9.01
C ASP A 685 -21.11 -20.31 -8.42
N GLU A 686 -20.98 -19.21 -9.16
CA GLU A 686 -20.23 -17.99 -8.79
C GLU A 686 -20.68 -17.41 -7.44
N ASP A 687 -21.98 -17.50 -7.13
CA ASP A 687 -22.56 -17.01 -5.88
C ASP A 687 -22.24 -17.89 -4.65
N HIS A 688 -21.71 -19.11 -4.84
CA HIS A 688 -21.43 -20.04 -3.74
C HIS A 688 -20.28 -19.55 -2.85
N GLY A 689 -19.13 -19.20 -3.43
CA GLY A 689 -17.97 -18.72 -2.67
C GLY A 689 -18.28 -17.42 -1.93
N ARG A 690 -19.05 -16.51 -2.55
CA ARG A 690 -19.50 -15.27 -1.90
C ARG A 690 -20.44 -15.54 -0.73
N ALA A 691 -21.31 -16.55 -0.84
CA ALA A 691 -22.19 -16.95 0.26
C ALA A 691 -21.41 -17.58 1.43
N GLU A 692 -20.37 -18.39 1.15
CA GLU A 692 -19.45 -18.92 2.17
C GLU A 692 -18.70 -17.80 2.89
N GLU A 693 -18.19 -16.83 2.13
CA GLU A 693 -17.51 -15.65 2.68
C GLU A 693 -18.45 -14.83 3.58
N LEU A 694 -19.68 -14.57 3.13
CA LEU A 694 -20.68 -13.89 3.95
C LEU A 694 -21.04 -14.69 5.21
N ARG A 695 -21.16 -16.02 5.11
CA ARG A 695 -21.41 -16.89 6.27
C ARG A 695 -20.32 -16.70 7.32
N GLY A 696 -19.05 -16.67 6.92
CA GLY A 696 -17.93 -16.40 7.81
C GLY A 696 -18.03 -15.05 8.50
N VAL A 697 -18.33 -13.97 7.76
CA VAL A 697 -18.49 -12.61 8.32
C VAL A 697 -19.62 -12.57 9.36
N LEU A 698 -20.77 -13.17 9.06
CA LEU A 698 -21.91 -13.22 9.97
C LEU A 698 -21.62 -14.07 11.21
N PHE A 699 -20.90 -15.19 11.05
CA PHE A 699 -20.50 -16.06 12.15
C PHE A 699 -19.56 -15.33 13.12
N SER A 700 -18.52 -14.64 12.62
CA SER A 700 -17.63 -13.83 13.46
C SER A 700 -18.38 -12.71 14.19
N LEU A 701 -19.29 -12.02 13.49
CA LEU A 701 -20.05 -10.92 14.07
C LEU A 701 -20.98 -11.39 15.20
N LEU A 702 -21.74 -12.48 14.98
CA LEU A 702 -22.66 -13.04 15.97
C LEU A 702 -21.92 -13.72 17.14
N GLY A 703 -20.92 -14.57 16.86
CA GLY A 703 -20.18 -15.31 17.90
C GLY A 703 -19.20 -14.44 18.69
N GLY A 704 -18.56 -13.47 18.02
CA GLY A 704 -17.56 -12.58 18.61
C GLY A 704 -18.19 -11.40 19.35
N LEU A 705 -18.84 -10.50 18.61
CA LEU A 705 -19.44 -9.27 19.16
C LEU A 705 -20.86 -9.47 19.69
N GLY A 706 -21.68 -10.26 19.01
CA GLY A 706 -23.03 -10.61 19.45
C GLY A 706 -23.05 -11.54 20.68
N GLU A 707 -21.93 -12.22 20.93
CA GLU A 707 -21.74 -13.16 22.03
C GLU A 707 -22.72 -14.34 22.03
N ASP A 708 -23.12 -14.80 20.84
CA ASP A 708 -24.00 -15.94 20.69
C ASP A 708 -23.34 -17.23 21.21
N GLU A 709 -23.91 -17.80 22.27
CA GLU A 709 -23.33 -18.95 22.97
C GLU A 709 -23.38 -20.23 22.12
N GLU A 710 -24.40 -20.41 21.27
CA GLU A 710 -24.52 -21.59 20.42
C GLU A 710 -23.44 -21.58 19.32
N LEU A 711 -23.16 -20.41 18.73
CA LEU A 711 -22.06 -20.25 17.77
C LEU A 711 -20.69 -20.40 18.43
N ARG A 712 -20.49 -19.87 19.64
CA ARG A 712 -19.24 -20.06 20.41
C ARG A 712 -18.98 -21.53 20.76
N LEU A 713 -20.02 -22.28 21.09
CA LEU A 713 -19.90 -23.73 21.31
C LEU A 713 -19.61 -24.47 19.99
N SER A 714 -20.26 -24.06 18.90
CA SER A 714 -20.02 -24.63 17.57
C SER A 714 -18.59 -24.36 17.07
N ALA A 715 -18.05 -23.16 17.32
CA ALA A 715 -16.70 -22.77 16.93
C ALA A 715 -15.63 -23.75 17.44
N ARG A 716 -15.78 -24.25 18.68
CA ARG A 716 -14.89 -25.26 19.30
C ARG A 716 -14.81 -26.58 18.53
N GLN A 717 -15.83 -26.90 17.75
CA GLN A 717 -15.89 -28.09 16.91
C GLN A 717 -15.46 -27.79 15.47
N LEU A 718 -15.96 -26.69 14.91
CA LEU A 718 -15.78 -26.34 13.50
C LEU A 718 -14.31 -26.10 13.11
N TRP A 719 -13.52 -25.48 13.99
CA TRP A 719 -12.12 -25.14 13.66
C TRP A 719 -11.22 -26.36 13.44
N GLN A 720 -11.60 -27.53 13.98
CA GLN A 720 -10.87 -28.80 13.88
C GLN A 720 -11.38 -29.69 12.73
N LEU A 721 -12.39 -29.26 11.99
CA LEU A 721 -12.91 -30.06 10.88
C LEU A 721 -12.05 -29.85 9.63
N ASP A 722 -11.64 -30.96 9.01
CA ASP A 722 -10.89 -30.93 7.75
C ASP A 722 -11.79 -30.61 6.54
N SER A 723 -13.11 -30.86 6.65
CA SER A 723 -14.07 -30.75 5.54
C SER A 723 -15.08 -29.62 5.77
N ILE A 724 -14.57 -28.39 5.88
CA ILE A 724 -15.34 -27.15 6.04
C ILE A 724 -14.77 -26.09 5.09
N ASP A 725 -15.57 -25.11 4.67
CA ASP A 725 -15.05 -23.99 3.88
C ASP A 725 -14.10 -23.13 4.70
N ALA A 726 -13.10 -22.57 4.02
CA ALA A 726 -12.06 -21.75 4.64
C ALA A 726 -12.61 -20.54 5.40
N SER A 727 -13.65 -19.89 4.87
CA SER A 727 -14.25 -18.70 5.49
C SER A 727 -14.89 -19.00 6.85
N LEU A 728 -15.66 -20.08 6.95
CA LEU A 728 -16.23 -20.52 8.22
C LEU A 728 -15.17 -21.06 9.18
N ARG A 729 -14.15 -21.78 8.70
CA ARG A 729 -13.03 -22.23 9.53
C ARG A 729 -12.30 -21.03 10.15
N SER A 730 -12.01 -20.03 9.35
CA SER A 730 -11.35 -18.79 9.82
C SER A 730 -12.19 -18.06 10.86
N ALA A 731 -13.50 -17.92 10.62
CA ALA A 731 -14.41 -17.32 11.58
C ALA A 731 -14.51 -18.14 12.88
N ALA A 732 -14.50 -19.48 12.79
CA ALA A 732 -14.51 -20.35 13.97
C ALA A 732 -13.22 -20.20 14.81
N ILE A 733 -12.06 -20.05 14.19
CA ILE A 733 -10.79 -19.80 14.89
C ILE A 733 -10.85 -18.47 15.65
N GLU A 734 -11.31 -17.39 15.00
CA GLU A 734 -11.47 -16.07 15.63
C GLU A 734 -12.44 -16.12 16.83
N VAL A 735 -13.63 -16.69 16.63
CA VAL A 735 -14.66 -16.78 17.69
C VAL A 735 -14.21 -17.68 18.84
N LEU A 736 -13.50 -18.78 18.54
CA LEU A 736 -12.90 -19.63 19.56
C LEU A 736 -11.92 -18.85 20.42
N ALA A 737 -10.98 -18.14 19.78
CA ALA A 737 -9.89 -17.45 20.48
C ALA A 737 -10.40 -16.42 21.50
N MET A 738 -11.48 -15.71 21.18
CA MET A 738 -12.12 -14.74 22.08
C MET A 738 -12.67 -15.36 23.38
N SER A 739 -12.92 -16.67 23.42
CA SER A 739 -13.45 -17.37 24.60
C SER A 739 -12.65 -18.64 24.95
N ALA A 740 -11.42 -18.74 24.46
CA ALA A 740 -10.58 -19.92 24.61
C ALA A 740 -10.21 -20.17 26.07
N THR A 741 -10.31 -21.42 26.49
CA THR A 741 -9.67 -21.90 27.72
C THR A 741 -8.15 -21.94 27.54
N ALA A 742 -7.40 -22.02 28.64
CA ALA A 742 -5.94 -22.18 28.58
C ALA A 742 -5.48 -23.38 27.74
N GLN A 743 -6.26 -24.47 27.73
CA GLN A 743 -5.97 -25.64 26.89
C GLN A 743 -6.20 -25.36 25.41
N GLU A 744 -7.31 -24.72 25.04
CA GLU A 744 -7.63 -24.36 23.66
C GLU A 744 -6.64 -23.31 23.12
N HIS A 745 -6.24 -22.34 23.93
CA HIS A 745 -5.22 -21.36 23.57
C HIS A 745 -3.85 -22.01 23.33
N ALA A 746 -3.46 -22.98 24.15
CA ALA A 746 -2.26 -23.79 23.91
C ALA A 746 -2.34 -24.59 22.61
N GLN A 747 -3.53 -25.09 22.25
CA GLN A 747 -3.74 -25.77 20.95
C GLN A 747 -3.61 -24.81 19.78
N LEU A 748 -4.17 -23.60 19.85
CA LEU A 748 -3.99 -22.57 18.83
C LEU A 748 -2.52 -22.15 18.69
N THR A 749 -1.80 -22.06 19.81
CA THR A 749 -0.36 -21.74 19.82
C THR A 749 0.45 -22.84 19.13
N GLN A 750 0.10 -24.11 19.36
CA GLN A 750 0.72 -25.23 18.67
C GLN A 750 0.38 -25.23 17.17
N ALA A 751 -0.88 -24.96 16.80
CA ALA A 751 -1.29 -24.84 15.41
C ALA A 751 -0.57 -23.72 14.65
N TRP A 752 -0.30 -22.58 15.31
CA TRP A 752 0.55 -21.52 14.76
C TRP A 752 1.96 -22.02 14.44
N ARG A 753 2.60 -22.72 15.39
CA ARG A 753 3.97 -23.24 15.20
C ARG A 753 4.06 -24.35 14.16
N ASP A 754 3.00 -25.14 14.03
CA ASP A 754 2.91 -26.26 13.08
C ASP A 754 2.31 -25.84 11.72
N SER A 755 2.08 -24.54 11.49
CA SER A 755 1.45 -24.05 10.26
C SER A 755 2.31 -24.36 9.04
N THR A 756 1.68 -24.93 8.00
CA THR A 756 2.34 -25.30 6.74
C THR A 756 2.07 -24.31 5.60
N THR A 757 1.17 -23.35 5.82
CA THR A 757 0.86 -22.28 4.87
C THR A 757 1.05 -20.92 5.54
N PRO A 758 1.51 -19.88 4.80
CA PRO A 758 1.63 -18.54 5.35
C PRO A 758 0.29 -17.95 5.85
N GLN A 759 -0.83 -18.34 5.22
CA GLN A 759 -2.17 -17.90 5.60
C GLN A 759 -2.58 -18.46 6.97
N ASP A 760 -2.36 -19.76 7.21
CA ASP A 760 -2.62 -20.38 8.51
C ASP A 760 -1.75 -19.77 9.60
N GLU A 761 -0.45 -19.56 9.33
CA GLU A 761 0.47 -18.94 10.29
C GLU A 761 -0.07 -17.59 10.79
N LEU A 762 -0.42 -16.68 9.87
CA LEU A 762 -0.95 -15.37 10.24
C LEU A 762 -2.32 -15.45 10.91
N ARG A 763 -3.18 -16.37 10.47
CA ARG A 763 -4.52 -16.55 11.03
C ARG A 763 -4.46 -17.01 12.48
N PHE A 764 -3.66 -18.03 12.77
CA PHE A 764 -3.47 -18.50 14.14
C PHE A 764 -2.76 -17.46 14.99
N LEU A 765 -1.68 -16.84 14.50
CA LEU A 765 -0.96 -15.77 15.21
C LEU A 765 -1.90 -14.62 15.59
N SER A 766 -2.75 -14.18 14.66
CA SER A 766 -3.74 -13.12 14.91
C SER A 766 -4.79 -13.53 15.93
N ALA A 767 -5.19 -14.80 15.94
CA ALA A 767 -6.16 -15.32 16.90
C ALA A 767 -5.57 -15.38 18.32
N LEU A 768 -4.26 -15.67 18.49
CA LEU A 768 -3.64 -15.80 19.82
C LEU A 768 -3.87 -14.58 20.72
N ILE A 769 -3.84 -13.37 20.15
CA ILE A 769 -3.97 -12.11 20.91
C ILE A 769 -5.43 -11.74 21.23
N ASP A 770 -6.42 -12.44 20.68
CA ASP A 770 -7.84 -12.16 20.92
C ASP A 770 -8.39 -12.73 22.23
N THR A 771 -7.55 -13.45 22.99
CA THR A 771 -7.92 -14.00 24.29
C THR A 771 -8.32 -12.91 25.29
N ASN A 772 -9.41 -13.15 26.02
CA ASN A 772 -9.86 -12.29 27.11
C ASN A 772 -9.22 -12.65 28.47
N ASP A 773 -8.32 -13.63 28.51
CA ASP A 773 -7.56 -13.99 29.71
C ASP A 773 -6.28 -13.11 29.82
N PRO A 774 -6.14 -12.30 30.87
CA PRO A 774 -4.99 -11.39 31.01
C PRO A 774 -3.62 -12.07 31.09
N GLU A 775 -3.55 -13.30 31.62
CA GLU A 775 -2.30 -14.05 31.75
C GLU A 775 -1.87 -14.66 30.41
N LEU A 776 -2.83 -15.22 29.66
CA LEU A 776 -2.56 -15.72 28.30
C LEU A 776 -2.21 -14.57 27.36
N PHE A 777 -2.93 -13.44 27.45
CA PHE A 777 -2.64 -12.25 26.67
C PHE A 777 -1.21 -11.73 26.90
N ALA A 778 -0.75 -11.70 28.15
CA ALA A 778 0.63 -11.32 28.48
C ALA A 778 1.67 -12.25 27.87
N GLN A 779 1.41 -13.56 27.86
CA GLN A 779 2.31 -14.54 27.23
C GLN A 779 2.45 -14.29 25.72
N VAL A 780 1.35 -13.97 25.03
CA VAL A 780 1.37 -13.67 23.59
C VAL A 780 2.13 -12.38 23.29
N LEU A 781 2.01 -11.36 24.15
CA LEU A 781 2.80 -10.13 24.03
C LEU A 781 4.31 -10.42 24.11
N ASP A 782 4.74 -11.33 24.99
CA ASP A 782 6.15 -11.72 25.09
C ASP A 782 6.64 -12.48 23.83
N LEU A 783 5.75 -13.21 23.14
CA LEU A 783 6.08 -13.84 21.85
C LEU A 783 6.47 -12.80 20.79
N ALA A 784 5.83 -11.63 20.79
CA ALA A 784 6.14 -10.53 19.86
C ALA A 784 7.61 -10.06 19.94
N ARG A 785 8.24 -10.25 21.10
CA ARG A 785 9.64 -9.89 21.37
C ARG A 785 10.62 -11.05 21.24
N THR A 786 10.16 -12.28 21.08
CA THR A 786 11.02 -13.45 21.21
C THR A 786 10.95 -14.33 19.98
N GLU A 787 9.77 -14.81 19.63
CA GLU A 787 9.56 -15.86 18.64
C GLU A 787 8.94 -15.32 17.33
N VAL A 788 8.04 -14.33 17.42
CA VAL A 788 7.36 -13.77 16.24
C VAL A 788 8.36 -13.00 15.38
N ARG A 789 8.37 -13.30 14.07
CA ARG A 789 9.18 -12.57 13.08
C ARG A 789 8.94 -11.07 13.19
N THR A 790 10.01 -10.28 13.04
CA THR A 790 9.96 -8.81 13.19
C THR A 790 9.04 -8.12 12.18
N GLN A 791 8.75 -8.75 11.04
CA GLN A 791 7.76 -8.28 10.07
C GLN A 791 6.30 -8.40 10.56
N ASN A 792 6.01 -9.33 11.48
CA ASN A 792 4.66 -9.63 11.98
C ASN A 792 4.38 -9.02 13.36
N ALA A 793 5.41 -8.93 14.22
CA ALA A 793 5.27 -8.48 15.60
C ALA A 793 4.63 -7.07 15.76
N PRO A 794 4.95 -6.06 14.93
CA PRO A 794 4.28 -4.75 14.96
C PRO A 794 2.76 -4.84 14.80
N TYR A 795 2.28 -5.68 13.87
CA TYR A 795 0.85 -5.85 13.61
C TYR A 795 0.13 -6.58 14.75
N LEU A 796 0.81 -7.51 15.41
CA LEU A 796 0.32 -8.19 16.60
C LEU A 796 0.13 -7.20 17.76
N LEU A 797 1.12 -6.34 18.01
CA LEU A 797 1.06 -5.31 19.05
C LEU A 797 0.02 -4.23 18.76
N ARG A 798 -0.15 -3.85 17.49
CA ARG A 798 -1.25 -3.00 17.05
C ARG A 798 -2.61 -3.60 17.45
N ARG A 799 -2.82 -4.89 17.17
CA ARG A 799 -4.04 -5.62 17.53
C ARG A 799 -4.21 -5.69 19.04
N ALA A 800 -3.12 -5.87 19.79
CA ALA A 800 -3.13 -5.86 21.26
C ALA A 800 -3.60 -4.52 21.84
N ILE A 801 -3.09 -3.38 21.35
CA ILE A 801 -3.55 -2.05 21.77
C ILE A 801 -5.03 -1.86 21.40
N SER A 802 -5.45 -2.40 20.25
CA SER A 802 -6.83 -2.33 19.76
C SER A 802 -7.81 -3.25 20.49
N HIS A 803 -7.29 -4.14 21.35
CA HIS A 803 -8.08 -5.17 22.00
C HIS A 803 -9.19 -4.53 22.86
N ARG A 804 -10.42 -5.05 22.75
CA ARG A 804 -11.61 -4.44 23.36
C ARG A 804 -11.52 -4.33 24.89
N HIS A 805 -11.08 -5.41 25.53
CA HIS A 805 -11.06 -5.52 27.00
C HIS A 805 -9.67 -5.28 27.61
N LEU A 806 -8.62 -5.81 26.97
CA LEU A 806 -7.22 -5.75 27.40
C LEU A 806 -6.37 -4.70 26.66
N GLY A 807 -6.95 -3.77 25.90
CA GLY A 807 -6.20 -2.77 25.14
C GLY A 807 -5.28 -1.89 25.98
N GLU A 808 -5.67 -1.57 27.22
CA GLU A 808 -4.81 -0.85 28.17
C GLU A 808 -3.57 -1.67 28.58
N GLN A 809 -3.72 -2.99 28.74
CA GLN A 809 -2.59 -3.90 29.00
C GLN A 809 -1.64 -3.96 27.79
N GLY A 810 -2.20 -4.01 26.57
CA GLY A 810 -1.42 -3.94 25.33
C GLY A 810 -0.62 -2.63 25.21
N TRP A 811 -1.26 -1.49 25.50
CA TRP A 811 -0.58 -0.20 25.51
C TRP A 811 0.53 -0.13 26.58
N GLU A 812 0.26 -0.59 27.80
CA GLU A 812 1.24 -0.59 28.89
C GLU A 812 2.46 -1.47 28.56
N PHE A 813 2.26 -2.58 27.87
CA PHE A 813 3.35 -3.41 27.38
C PHE A 813 4.24 -2.68 26.37
N VAL A 814 3.65 -2.04 25.35
CA VAL A 814 4.39 -1.25 24.36
C VAL A 814 5.12 -0.08 25.04
N ARG A 815 4.45 0.61 25.96
CA ARG A 815 5.03 1.72 26.72
C ARG A 815 6.24 1.31 27.56
N SER A 816 6.16 0.16 28.24
CA SER A 816 7.23 -0.34 29.12
C SER A 816 8.43 -0.91 28.36
N HIS A 817 8.24 -1.36 27.11
CA HIS A 817 9.29 -1.93 26.26
C HIS A 817 9.64 -1.04 25.05
N PHE A 818 9.19 0.22 25.05
CA PHE A 818 9.23 1.08 23.86
C PHE A 818 10.62 1.14 23.20
N LEU A 819 11.67 1.38 23.98
CA LEU A 819 13.05 1.48 23.47
C LEU A 819 13.51 0.18 22.77
N GLU A 820 13.25 -0.97 23.40
CA GLU A 820 13.61 -2.28 22.84
C GLU A 820 12.84 -2.56 21.53
N LEU A 821 11.53 -2.26 21.50
CA LEU A 821 10.70 -2.48 20.32
C LEU A 821 11.12 -1.57 19.17
N THR A 822 11.46 -0.30 19.45
CA THR A 822 11.93 0.65 18.43
C THR A 822 13.32 0.33 17.87
N GLU A 823 14.16 -0.35 18.65
CA GLU A 823 15.48 -0.81 18.19
C GLU A 823 15.38 -2.09 17.36
N ARG A 824 14.47 -3.01 17.74
CA ARG A 824 14.31 -4.31 17.09
C ARG A 824 13.54 -4.27 15.78
N PHE A 825 12.49 -3.47 15.70
CA PHE A 825 11.60 -3.50 14.55
C PHE A 825 12.05 -2.57 13.43
N PRO A 826 11.78 -2.92 12.15
CA PRO A 826 12.03 -2.02 11.03
C PRO A 826 11.37 -0.66 11.28
N SER A 827 12.08 0.45 11.00
CA SER A 827 11.57 1.82 11.22
C SER A 827 10.20 2.03 10.56
N SER A 828 10.04 1.55 9.33
CA SER A 828 8.81 1.60 8.53
C SER A 828 7.59 0.92 9.18
N SER A 829 7.82 0.02 10.14
CA SER A 829 6.75 -0.71 10.84
C SER A 829 6.33 -0.08 12.16
N LEU A 830 7.11 0.87 12.71
CA LEU A 830 6.83 1.50 14.01
C LEU A 830 5.53 2.31 14.04
N PRO A 831 5.18 3.11 13.02
CA PRO A 831 3.86 3.75 12.97
C PRO A 831 2.72 2.73 12.99
N ARG A 832 2.89 1.59 12.28
CA ARG A 832 1.89 0.50 12.23
C ARG A 832 1.70 -0.16 13.59
N MET A 833 2.77 -0.33 14.37
CA MET A 833 2.67 -0.79 15.77
C MET A 833 1.78 0.12 16.62
N LEU A 834 1.93 1.44 16.44
CA LEU A 834 1.22 2.45 17.23
C LEU A 834 -0.20 2.76 16.71
N GLU A 835 -0.58 2.26 15.53
CA GLU A 835 -1.91 2.49 14.93
C GLU A 835 -3.06 2.13 15.87
N GLY A 836 -2.88 1.16 16.77
CA GLY A 836 -3.91 0.71 17.71
C GLY A 836 -4.40 1.81 18.68
N ILE A 837 -3.64 2.89 18.90
CA ILE A 837 -4.08 4.01 19.75
C ILE A 837 -5.37 4.65 19.24
N ARG A 838 -5.67 4.50 17.93
CA ARG A 838 -6.91 4.98 17.29
C ARG A 838 -8.16 4.42 17.99
N SER A 839 -8.08 3.24 18.61
CA SER A 839 -9.23 2.62 19.28
C SER A 839 -9.51 3.14 20.69
N ILE A 840 -8.68 4.04 21.21
CA ILE A 840 -8.84 4.57 22.57
C ILE A 840 -10.05 5.50 22.61
N THR A 841 -10.95 5.25 23.56
CA THR A 841 -12.21 6.00 23.74
C THR A 841 -12.29 6.71 25.10
N SER A 842 -11.26 6.58 25.94
CA SER A 842 -11.18 7.25 27.24
C SER A 842 -10.33 8.50 27.13
N ARG A 843 -10.90 9.65 27.50
CA ARG A 843 -10.17 10.94 27.48
C ARG A 843 -8.92 10.90 28.36
N SER A 844 -8.98 10.29 29.54
CA SER A 844 -7.82 10.23 30.44
C SER A 844 -6.70 9.36 29.88
N GLN A 845 -7.03 8.24 29.26
CA GLN A 845 -6.04 7.37 28.61
C GLN A 845 -5.42 8.04 27.38
N ALA A 846 -6.24 8.69 26.55
CA ALA A 846 -5.78 9.45 25.39
C ALA A 846 -4.79 10.57 25.76
N GLN A 847 -5.02 11.27 26.89
CA GLN A 847 -4.08 12.26 27.42
C GLN A 847 -2.74 11.64 27.83
N GLN A 848 -2.76 10.47 28.47
CA GLN A 848 -1.53 9.78 28.88
C GLN A 848 -0.72 9.30 27.67
N VAL A 849 -1.40 8.73 26.68
CA VAL A 849 -0.79 8.28 25.41
C VAL A 849 -0.18 9.47 24.66
N ALA A 850 -0.92 10.57 24.54
CA ALA A 850 -0.44 11.78 23.88
C ALA A 850 0.83 12.32 24.56
N GLN A 851 0.83 12.43 25.89
CA GLN A 851 2.00 12.89 26.65
C GLN A 851 3.19 11.96 26.46
N PHE A 852 2.98 10.64 26.51
CA PHE A 852 4.07 9.68 26.30
C PHE A 852 4.70 9.82 24.92
N LEU A 853 3.89 9.98 23.87
CA LEU A 853 4.38 10.15 22.49
C LEU A 853 5.03 11.52 22.24
N ASP A 854 4.66 12.55 23.00
CA ASP A 854 5.38 13.84 22.98
C ASP A 854 6.77 13.71 23.62
N ASP A 855 6.93 12.83 24.62
CA ASP A 855 8.19 12.57 25.32
C ASP A 855 9.07 11.51 24.62
N ASN A 856 8.53 10.75 23.66
CA ASN A 856 9.20 9.61 23.02
C ASN A 856 8.93 9.59 21.51
N SER A 857 9.89 10.05 20.71
CA SER A 857 9.82 10.05 19.24
C SER A 857 10.17 8.69 18.64
N ILE A 858 9.61 8.40 17.46
CA ILE A 858 10.01 7.30 16.59
C ILE A 858 10.91 7.83 15.45
N PRO A 859 11.82 7.02 14.89
CA PRO A 859 12.78 7.46 13.86
C PRO A 859 12.14 7.83 12.50
N SER A 860 10.96 7.29 12.18
CA SER A 860 10.24 7.59 10.92
C SER A 860 8.72 7.59 11.13
N GLY A 861 7.98 8.22 10.20
CA GLY A 861 6.51 8.18 10.19
C GLY A 861 5.81 9.12 11.18
N GLU A 862 6.43 10.26 11.51
CA GLU A 862 5.85 11.27 12.41
C GLU A 862 4.46 11.76 11.97
N LEU A 863 4.26 11.96 10.67
CA LEU A 863 2.98 12.37 10.10
C LEU A 863 1.89 11.30 10.34
N VAL A 864 2.22 10.03 10.07
CA VAL A 864 1.30 8.91 10.28
C VAL A 864 0.93 8.79 11.76
N LEU A 865 1.90 8.96 12.67
CA LEU A 865 1.63 8.97 14.10
C LEU A 865 0.73 10.15 14.51
N LYS A 866 0.94 11.33 13.94
CA LYS A 866 0.08 12.51 14.15
C LYS A 866 -1.36 12.23 13.70
N GLN A 867 -1.54 11.58 12.55
CA GLN A 867 -2.85 11.16 12.04
C GLN A 867 -3.53 10.14 12.97
N HIS A 868 -2.77 9.15 13.48
CA HIS A 868 -3.28 8.19 14.46
C HIS A 868 -3.75 8.88 15.76
N ARG A 869 -2.97 9.85 16.27
CA ARG A 869 -3.34 10.66 17.44
C ARG A 869 -4.60 11.50 17.19
N GLU A 870 -4.70 12.13 16.02
CA GLU A 870 -5.89 12.91 15.67
C GLU A 870 -7.13 12.03 15.61
N ARG A 871 -7.02 10.87 14.97
CA ARG A 871 -8.12 9.90 14.90
C ARG A 871 -8.52 9.35 16.28
N MET A 872 -7.57 9.14 17.18
CA MET A 872 -7.86 8.79 18.57
C MET A 872 -8.78 9.85 19.23
N TRP A 873 -8.52 11.14 19.02
CA TRP A 873 -9.37 12.20 19.57
C TRP A 873 -10.77 12.25 18.95
N VAL A 874 -10.89 12.02 17.64
CA VAL A 874 -12.20 11.86 16.97
C VAL A 874 -13.03 10.75 17.64
N ASN A 875 -12.39 9.61 17.96
CA ASN A 875 -13.04 8.49 18.63
C ASN A 875 -13.38 8.77 20.10
N VAL A 876 -12.53 9.49 20.85
CA VAL A 876 -12.84 9.94 22.21
C VAL A 876 -14.09 10.82 22.22
N GLU A 877 -14.18 11.78 21.31
CA GLU A 877 -15.33 12.69 21.25
C GLU A 877 -16.61 11.99 20.79
N ALA A 878 -16.50 11.09 19.80
CA ALA A 878 -17.63 10.24 19.41
C ALA A 878 -18.12 9.37 20.58
N ALA A 879 -17.21 8.80 21.38
CA ALA A 879 -17.57 7.99 22.54
C ALA A 879 -18.26 8.82 23.62
N GLU A 880 -17.81 10.04 23.89
CA GLU A 880 -18.47 10.96 24.83
C GLU A 880 -19.90 11.30 24.40
N ARG A 881 -20.14 11.55 23.10
CA ARG A 881 -21.49 11.79 22.55
C ARG A 881 -22.40 10.57 22.65
N VAL A 882 -21.86 9.38 22.41
CA VAL A 882 -22.64 8.13 22.45
C VAL A 882 -22.99 7.72 23.88
N ARG A 883 -22.18 8.10 24.87
CA ARG A 883 -22.35 7.74 26.29
C ARG A 883 -23.12 8.79 27.10
N SER A 884 -23.26 10.02 26.59
CA SER A 884 -24.07 11.08 27.18
C SER A 884 -25.55 10.89 26.90
#